data_AF-A0A1M6UYC9-F1
#
_entry.id   AF-A0A1M6UYC9-F1
#
_cell.length_a   1.000
_cell.length_b   1.000
_cell.length_c   1.000
_cell.angle_alpha   90.00
_cell.angle_beta   90.00
_cell.angle_gamma   90.00
#
_symmetry.space_group_name_H-M   'P 1'
#
loop_
_entity.id
_entity.type
_entity.pdbx_description
1 polymer ?
#
loop_
_entity_poly.entity_id
_entity_poly.type
_entity_poly.pdbx_seq_one_letter_code
_entity_poly.pdbx_strand_id
1 'polypeptide(L)'
;MGYFGRQQSGGSIERKGLVYQDCVAVIYLFRNLSNSKFTSISFETMDDFVIHYAQDQPDLHVQVKINQLDVNRIRSLLNTAPEKEDMVQCYVGSSMNDDLRNLRDKLQQLSDIGDESERVQAELELEEICAKKKLEFVQLKKVKLDTIGEQDAAKLAWAEVLEWAEKRKLFVDAKRILSELIECIHLDLSVRRRGLSRGELIEIINRNRTSKIVSGIDNVSVSLLKQRFLQDIEADMLIHTRDFSELQVIKLLVERNQLPEYKNSIEMLYLQNPSYLELQLWSLLFLEEFEEIERLCSEHPTDGNSSLLILALAHFANEKYMEALSILDGYPEKAMRFEEAMVAGMCYANLGDKKHAQARFEHCVELQPRSALPCLMQANLHPYSKTALDLVERAICLEPECAEAYLQKGALCRYFGENALAVSSYERYMELSKEYGSLFVLQELAFACYNATGETHEKYPLYFARWFSELISQGKIIKKDGEELTIGFVDIGYKSTNFAVLNLDKDGAAIFWINGVDRFKIPTNRAFRGAVGLSCPPNNLDLMAINYLNHQLINETCIHLSLEERLRLLSGADWQRIQEKAAVPTLFRITESNEDYQYLKQSLIAQNVLHINHDWEYYVDECDIDVSLHISMHTLNAKVRVGKYTMNIFVPNAGAGLQSFQRKLSEGPAFQEAAILLKGPSEFTQITFRAEWIKRIYT
;
A
#
# COMPACT_ATOMS: atom_id res chain seq x y z
N MET A 1 21.05 -17.40 -16.78
CA MET A 1 21.99 -16.49 -17.46
C MET A 1 21.19 -15.76 -18.52
N GLY A 2 20.89 -14.49 -18.28
CA GLY A 2 19.88 -13.74 -19.03
C GLY A 2 20.33 -13.37 -20.44
N TYR A 3 19.36 -13.34 -21.35
CA TYR A 3 19.46 -12.98 -22.78
C TYR A 3 20.14 -11.62 -23.08
N PHE A 4 20.55 -10.86 -22.06
CA PHE A 4 21.11 -9.51 -22.16
C PHE A 4 22.62 -9.38 -21.84
N GLY A 5 23.39 -10.47 -21.80
CA GLY A 5 24.85 -10.44 -21.60
C GLY A 5 25.67 -10.32 -22.91
N ARG A 6 26.62 -9.37 -22.98
CA ARG A 6 27.55 -9.15 -24.11
C ARG A 6 28.61 -10.27 -24.22
N GLN A 7 28.60 -11.05 -25.31
CA GLN A 7 29.71 -11.22 -26.28
C GLN A 7 29.37 -12.29 -27.34
N GLN A 8 29.57 -11.93 -28.61
CA GLN A 8 29.39 -12.76 -29.80
C GLN A 8 30.71 -13.42 -30.23
N SER A 9 30.64 -14.50 -31.02
CA SER A 9 31.25 -14.48 -32.36
C SER A 9 30.85 -15.72 -33.19
N GLY A 10 30.32 -15.49 -34.40
CA GLY A 10 30.20 -16.53 -35.44
C GLY A 10 28.96 -16.49 -36.34
N GLY A 11 27.78 -16.07 -35.85
CA GLY A 11 26.50 -16.12 -36.59
C GLY A 11 25.53 -14.97 -36.26
N SER A 12 26.10 -13.78 -36.01
CA SER A 12 25.44 -12.69 -35.28
C SER A 12 24.35 -11.92 -36.02
N ILE A 13 24.30 -11.98 -37.36
CA ILE A 13 23.36 -11.17 -38.15
C ILE A 13 21.97 -11.83 -38.19
N GLU A 14 21.89 -13.14 -38.45
CA GLU A 14 20.62 -13.88 -38.41
C GLU A 14 20.02 -13.90 -36.99
N ARG A 15 20.86 -14.07 -35.96
CA ARG A 15 20.40 -14.07 -34.56
C ARG A 15 19.89 -12.70 -34.09
N LYS A 16 20.47 -11.59 -34.56
CA LYS A 16 19.97 -10.24 -34.24
C LYS A 16 18.62 -9.96 -34.90
N GLY A 17 18.45 -10.41 -36.16
CA GLY A 17 17.18 -10.30 -36.89
C GLY A 17 16.02 -10.96 -36.14
N LEU A 18 16.21 -12.19 -35.68
CA LEU A 18 15.18 -12.97 -34.99
C LEU A 18 14.72 -12.32 -33.68
N VAL A 19 15.65 -11.90 -32.81
CA VAL A 19 15.28 -11.26 -31.52
C VAL A 19 14.49 -9.96 -31.74
N TYR A 20 14.85 -9.18 -32.76
CA TYR A 20 14.11 -7.97 -33.13
C TYR A 20 12.68 -8.31 -33.62
N GLN A 21 12.54 -9.34 -34.47
CA GLN A 21 11.25 -9.82 -34.95
C GLN A 21 10.35 -10.33 -33.80
N ASP A 22 10.91 -11.10 -32.88
CA ASP A 22 10.21 -11.64 -31.71
C ASP A 22 9.68 -10.50 -30.81
N CYS A 23 10.48 -9.46 -30.59
CA CYS A 23 10.05 -8.28 -29.83
C CYS A 23 8.89 -7.54 -30.53
N VAL A 24 8.99 -7.36 -31.85
CA VAL A 24 7.92 -6.72 -32.64
C VAL A 24 6.63 -7.56 -32.61
N ALA A 25 6.74 -8.89 -32.65
CA ALA A 25 5.59 -9.79 -32.49
C ALA A 25 4.91 -9.59 -31.13
N VAL A 26 5.67 -9.51 -30.04
CA VAL A 26 5.12 -9.25 -28.69
C VAL A 26 4.45 -7.88 -28.61
N ILE A 27 5.02 -6.83 -29.21
CA ILE A 27 4.38 -5.50 -29.28
C ILE A 27 3.00 -5.61 -29.93
N TYR A 28 2.93 -6.21 -31.12
CA TYR A 28 1.67 -6.34 -31.86
C TYR A 28 0.66 -7.25 -31.15
N LEU A 29 1.14 -8.28 -30.46
CA LEU A 29 0.32 -9.16 -29.63
C LEU A 29 -0.42 -8.35 -28.54
N PHE A 30 0.29 -7.57 -27.72
CA PHE A 30 -0.31 -6.85 -26.60
C PHE A 30 -1.17 -5.65 -27.04
N ARG A 31 -0.81 -4.98 -28.13
CA ARG A 31 -1.67 -3.95 -28.76
C ARG A 31 -3.03 -4.49 -29.17
N ASN A 32 -3.07 -5.71 -29.69
CA ASN A 32 -4.31 -6.33 -30.19
C ASN A 32 -5.04 -7.19 -29.15
N LEU A 33 -4.38 -7.57 -28.05
CA LEU A 33 -4.99 -8.41 -27.01
C LEU A 33 -6.24 -7.76 -26.36
N SER A 34 -6.36 -6.43 -26.42
CA SER A 34 -7.54 -5.71 -25.94
C SER A 34 -8.73 -5.75 -26.91
N ASN A 35 -8.50 -6.07 -28.18
CA ASN A 35 -9.56 -6.28 -29.15
C ASN A 35 -10.31 -7.57 -28.81
N SER A 36 -11.64 -7.50 -28.68
CA SER A 36 -12.49 -8.67 -28.41
C SER A 36 -12.51 -9.66 -29.57
N LYS A 37 -12.24 -9.21 -30.80
CA LYS A 37 -12.14 -10.05 -31.99
C LYS A 37 -10.78 -10.76 -32.14
N PHE A 38 -9.75 -10.41 -31.37
CA PHE A 38 -8.44 -11.07 -31.46
C PHE A 38 -8.52 -12.53 -30.99
N THR A 39 -8.05 -13.46 -31.83
CA THR A 39 -8.11 -14.92 -31.59
C THR A 39 -6.74 -15.54 -31.31
N SER A 40 -5.75 -15.30 -32.16
CA SER A 40 -4.40 -15.87 -32.04
C SER A 40 -3.34 -15.08 -32.82
N ILE A 41 -2.07 -15.34 -32.55
CA ILE A 41 -0.93 -14.98 -33.42
C ILE A 41 -0.35 -16.26 -34.03
N SER A 42 0.11 -16.24 -35.28
CA SER A 42 0.84 -17.36 -35.91
C SER A 42 2.11 -16.90 -36.61
N PHE A 43 3.03 -17.83 -36.86
CA PHE A 43 4.33 -17.57 -37.48
C PHE A 43 4.43 -18.41 -38.77
N GLU A 44 4.54 -17.73 -39.92
CA GLU A 44 4.44 -18.33 -41.25
C GLU A 44 5.76 -18.22 -42.04
N THR A 45 5.76 -18.69 -43.30
CA THR A 45 6.98 -18.74 -44.13
C THR A 45 7.19 -17.48 -44.99
N MET A 46 6.12 -16.77 -45.31
CA MET A 46 6.14 -15.58 -46.16
C MET A 46 6.06 -14.29 -45.32
N ASP A 47 5.23 -14.32 -44.29
CA ASP A 47 5.08 -13.27 -43.28
C ASP A 47 5.79 -13.68 -42.00
N ASP A 48 6.43 -12.72 -41.33
CA ASP A 48 7.17 -13.00 -40.10
C ASP A 48 6.21 -13.40 -38.96
N PHE A 49 5.01 -12.79 -38.92
CA PHE A 49 3.87 -13.27 -38.11
C PHE A 49 2.53 -12.73 -38.62
N VAL A 50 1.44 -13.39 -38.24
CA VAL A 50 0.06 -13.01 -38.57
C VAL A 50 -0.78 -12.87 -37.30
N ILE A 51 -1.51 -11.77 -37.16
CA ILE A 51 -2.51 -11.58 -36.09
C ILE A 51 -3.88 -11.96 -36.65
N HIS A 52 -4.48 -12.99 -36.06
CA HIS A 52 -5.78 -13.50 -36.46
C HIS A 52 -6.93 -12.86 -35.69
N TYR A 53 -8.04 -12.63 -36.39
CA TYR A 53 -9.28 -12.15 -35.82
C TYR A 53 -10.44 -13.14 -36.06
N ALA A 54 -11.53 -12.98 -35.30
CA ALA A 54 -12.78 -13.68 -35.55
C ALA A 54 -13.41 -13.22 -36.87
N GLN A 55 -14.28 -14.06 -37.46
CA GLN A 55 -14.99 -13.78 -38.72
C GLN A 55 -15.56 -12.35 -38.72
N ASP A 56 -15.43 -11.64 -39.86
CA ASP A 56 -15.77 -10.21 -40.09
C ASP A 56 -14.65 -9.18 -39.85
N GLN A 57 -13.39 -9.58 -39.65
CA GLN A 57 -12.24 -8.68 -39.65
C GLN A 57 -11.05 -9.32 -40.39
N PRO A 58 -10.40 -8.61 -41.34
CA PRO A 58 -9.26 -9.16 -42.08
C PRO A 58 -8.06 -9.38 -41.16
N ASP A 59 -7.33 -10.47 -41.41
CA ASP A 59 -6.12 -10.81 -40.68
C ASP A 59 -5.00 -9.80 -40.99
N LEU A 60 -4.17 -9.52 -39.99
CA LEU A 60 -3.06 -8.59 -40.12
C LEU A 60 -1.76 -9.37 -40.33
N HIS A 61 -1.27 -9.34 -41.57
CA HIS A 61 -0.04 -10.01 -41.99
C HIS A 61 1.13 -9.05 -41.81
N VAL A 62 2.08 -9.38 -40.94
CA VAL A 62 3.17 -8.48 -40.56
C VAL A 62 4.51 -9.01 -41.07
N GLN A 63 5.23 -8.14 -41.77
CA GLN A 63 6.58 -8.41 -42.23
C GLN A 63 7.56 -7.38 -41.66
N VAL A 64 8.52 -7.87 -40.89
CA VAL A 64 9.45 -7.10 -40.08
C VAL A 64 10.83 -7.12 -40.73
N LYS A 65 11.37 -5.93 -41.00
CA LYS A 65 12.70 -5.74 -41.60
C LYS A 65 13.59 -4.99 -40.61
N ILE A 66 14.74 -5.59 -40.29
CA ILE A 66 15.77 -4.96 -39.43
C ILE A 66 16.41 -3.73 -40.07
N ASN A 67 16.26 -3.55 -41.38
CA ASN A 67 16.81 -2.42 -42.11
C ASN A 67 15.78 -1.29 -42.26
N GLN A 68 16.28 -0.08 -42.53
CA GLN A 68 15.45 1.07 -42.86
C GLN A 68 14.49 0.76 -44.02
N LEU A 69 13.24 1.19 -43.89
CA LEU A 69 12.27 1.21 -44.98
C LEU A 69 12.52 2.42 -45.87
N ASP A 70 12.72 2.13 -47.15
CA ASP A 70 12.83 3.12 -48.21
C ASP A 70 11.89 2.77 -49.38
N VAL A 71 11.78 3.69 -50.32
CA VAL A 71 10.93 3.57 -51.51
C VAL A 71 11.28 2.34 -52.35
N ASN A 72 12.56 1.99 -52.49
CA ASN A 72 12.98 0.86 -53.32
C ASN A 72 12.61 -0.47 -52.67
N ARG A 73 12.75 -0.54 -51.35
CA ARG A 73 12.42 -1.72 -50.56
C ARG A 73 10.92 -1.95 -50.54
N ILE A 74 10.12 -0.92 -50.25
CA ILE A 74 8.66 -1.03 -50.36
C ILE A 74 8.24 -1.45 -51.78
N ARG A 75 8.83 -0.86 -52.82
CA ARG A 75 8.57 -1.29 -54.21
C ARG A 75 8.84 -2.79 -54.40
N SER A 76 9.95 -3.29 -53.87
CA SER A 76 10.29 -4.71 -53.99
C SER A 76 9.30 -5.61 -53.23
N LEU A 77 8.82 -5.17 -52.07
CA LEU A 77 7.88 -5.94 -51.24
C LEU A 77 6.48 -5.97 -51.85
N LEU A 78 6.01 -4.85 -52.40
CA LEU A 78 4.74 -4.74 -53.11
C LEU A 78 4.68 -5.67 -54.33
N ASN A 79 5.76 -5.75 -55.11
CA ASN A 79 5.85 -6.66 -56.26
C ASN A 79 5.76 -8.14 -55.89
N THR A 80 6.02 -8.49 -54.63
CA THR A 80 5.98 -9.87 -54.11
C THR A 80 4.78 -10.12 -53.20
N ALA A 81 3.92 -9.12 -52.99
CA ALA A 81 2.80 -9.20 -52.07
C ALA A 81 1.71 -10.15 -52.62
N PRO A 82 1.17 -11.05 -51.80
CA PRO A 82 0.05 -11.89 -52.21
C PRO A 82 -1.23 -11.06 -52.35
N GLU A 83 -1.96 -11.24 -53.45
CA GLU A 83 -3.27 -10.62 -53.66
C GLU A 83 -4.37 -11.48 -53.02
N LYS A 84 -4.78 -11.16 -51.79
CA LYS A 84 -5.97 -11.72 -51.14
C LYS A 84 -6.85 -10.59 -50.61
N GLU A 85 -8.17 -10.71 -50.79
CA GLU A 85 -9.14 -9.69 -50.38
C GLU A 85 -9.35 -9.62 -48.85
N ASP A 86 -9.08 -10.71 -48.13
CA ASP A 86 -9.34 -10.85 -46.69
C ASP A 86 -8.11 -10.59 -45.79
N MET A 87 -7.12 -9.82 -46.25
CA MET A 87 -5.90 -9.52 -45.47
C MET A 87 -5.48 -8.05 -45.51
N VAL A 88 -4.86 -7.59 -44.43
CA VAL A 88 -4.16 -6.31 -44.34
C VAL A 88 -2.67 -6.58 -44.18
N GLN A 89 -1.86 -6.18 -45.16
CA GLN A 89 -0.41 -6.30 -45.09
C GLN A 89 0.19 -5.13 -44.29
N CYS A 90 1.13 -5.41 -43.39
CA CYS A 90 1.88 -4.44 -42.62
C CYS A 90 3.38 -4.66 -42.77
N TYR A 91 4.12 -3.60 -43.08
CA TYR A 91 5.58 -3.61 -43.16
C TYR A 91 6.17 -2.78 -42.02
N VAL A 92 7.00 -3.41 -41.19
CA VAL A 92 7.64 -2.78 -40.03
C VAL A 92 9.14 -2.67 -40.27
N GLY A 93 9.67 -1.45 -40.18
CA GLY A 93 11.10 -1.15 -40.31
C GLY A 93 11.76 -0.74 -39.01
N SER A 94 13.08 -0.90 -38.92
CA SER A 94 13.86 -0.31 -37.81
C SER A 94 13.89 1.22 -37.85
N SER A 95 13.73 1.79 -39.04
CA SER A 95 13.58 3.22 -39.29
C SER A 95 12.92 3.43 -40.65
N MET A 96 12.55 4.67 -40.98
CA MET A 96 11.97 5.04 -42.27
C MET A 96 12.62 6.32 -42.79
N ASN A 97 12.99 6.34 -44.07
CA ASN A 97 13.56 7.53 -44.68
C ASN A 97 12.50 8.63 -44.89
N ASP A 98 12.94 9.88 -45.01
CA ASP A 98 12.02 11.03 -45.04
C ASP A 98 11.06 10.98 -46.23
N ASP A 99 11.54 10.48 -47.38
CA ASP A 99 10.73 10.27 -48.58
C ASP A 99 9.52 9.37 -48.35
N LEU A 100 9.71 8.24 -47.66
CA LEU A 100 8.64 7.28 -47.39
C LEU A 100 7.78 7.75 -46.21
N ARG A 101 8.37 8.43 -45.22
CA ARG A 101 7.64 9.01 -44.08
C ARG A 101 6.64 10.06 -44.55
N ASN A 102 7.06 10.97 -45.41
CA ASN A 102 6.18 11.98 -46.01
C ASN A 102 5.04 11.35 -46.82
N LEU A 103 5.30 10.24 -47.52
CA LEU A 103 4.27 9.49 -48.23
C LEU A 103 3.26 8.82 -47.28
N ARG A 104 3.74 8.16 -46.23
CA ARG A 104 2.89 7.54 -45.19
C ARG A 104 1.98 8.57 -44.53
N ASP A 105 2.53 9.72 -44.13
CA ASP A 105 1.78 10.75 -43.41
C ASP A 105 0.66 11.33 -44.28
N LYS A 106 0.95 11.58 -45.56
CA LYS A 106 -0.08 11.97 -46.53
C LYS A 106 -1.13 10.88 -46.76
N LEU A 107 -0.74 9.61 -46.81
CA LEU A 107 -1.69 8.49 -46.92
C LEU A 107 -2.60 8.35 -45.70
N GLN A 108 -2.11 8.61 -44.49
CA GLN A 108 -2.93 8.64 -43.28
C GLN A 108 -3.89 9.84 -43.29
N GLN A 109 -3.45 11.01 -43.72
CA GLN A 109 -4.33 12.19 -43.83
C GLN A 109 -5.50 11.98 -44.80
N LEU A 110 -5.35 11.14 -45.84
CA LEU A 110 -6.45 10.83 -46.76
C LEU A 110 -7.68 10.22 -46.07
N SER A 111 -7.52 9.49 -44.95
CA SER A 111 -8.67 8.95 -44.23
C SER A 111 -9.40 9.99 -43.39
N ASP A 112 -8.76 11.12 -43.09
CA ASP A 112 -9.28 12.16 -42.20
C ASP A 112 -9.97 13.31 -42.98
N ILE A 113 -9.83 13.34 -44.30
CA ILE A 113 -10.50 14.32 -45.18
C ILE A 113 -11.97 13.93 -45.34
N GLY A 114 -12.86 14.75 -44.78
CA GLY A 114 -14.32 14.55 -44.84
C GLY A 114 -14.97 15.03 -46.14
N ASP A 115 -14.33 15.93 -46.89
CA ASP A 115 -14.82 16.42 -48.20
C ASP A 115 -14.37 15.48 -49.33
N GLU A 116 -15.34 14.92 -50.05
CA GLU A 116 -15.11 13.96 -51.12
C GLU A 116 -14.33 14.57 -52.31
N SER A 117 -14.53 15.86 -52.60
CA SER A 117 -13.82 16.56 -53.67
C SER A 117 -12.35 16.80 -53.30
N GLU A 118 -12.09 17.23 -52.07
CA GLU A 118 -10.71 17.43 -51.57
C GLU A 118 -9.96 16.10 -51.48
N ARG A 119 -10.66 15.04 -51.09
CA ARG A 119 -10.10 13.69 -51.03
C ARG A 119 -9.70 13.18 -52.41
N VAL A 120 -10.57 13.31 -53.41
CA VAL A 120 -10.26 12.91 -54.80
C VAL A 120 -9.04 13.68 -55.32
N GLN A 121 -8.93 14.97 -55.03
CA GLN A 121 -7.80 15.79 -55.47
C GLN A 121 -6.49 15.40 -54.77
N ALA A 122 -6.53 15.15 -53.45
CA ALA A 122 -5.38 14.65 -52.71
C ALA A 122 -4.95 13.24 -53.17
N GLU A 123 -5.89 12.37 -53.57
CA GLU A 123 -5.60 11.06 -54.15
C GLU A 123 -4.87 11.17 -55.49
N LEU A 124 -5.29 12.08 -56.38
CA LEU A 124 -4.62 12.33 -57.66
C LEU A 124 -3.18 12.85 -57.47
N GLU A 125 -2.97 13.79 -56.53
CA GLU A 125 -1.64 14.30 -56.22
C GLU A 125 -0.71 13.20 -55.68
N LEU A 126 -1.22 12.34 -54.81
CA LEU A 126 -0.48 11.21 -54.28
C LEU A 126 -0.16 10.16 -55.35
N GLU A 127 -1.09 9.90 -56.26
CA GLU A 127 -0.89 9.00 -57.39
C GLU A 127 0.25 9.49 -58.30
N GLU A 128 0.33 10.81 -58.57
CA GLU A 128 1.46 11.38 -59.31
C GLU A 128 2.81 11.23 -58.58
N ILE A 129 2.84 11.43 -57.26
CA ILE A 129 4.07 11.26 -56.47
C ILE A 129 4.51 9.79 -56.49
N CYS A 130 3.58 8.86 -56.34
CA CYS A 130 3.81 7.42 -56.45
C CYS A 130 4.35 7.06 -57.84
N ALA A 131 3.75 7.57 -58.91
CA ALA A 131 4.20 7.34 -60.28
C ALA A 131 5.64 7.82 -60.52
N LYS A 132 5.99 9.04 -60.06
CA LYS A 132 7.37 9.59 -60.12
C LYS A 132 8.37 8.70 -59.38
N LYS A 133 7.95 8.13 -58.25
CA LYS A 133 8.75 7.21 -57.43
C LYS A 133 8.61 5.74 -57.86
N LYS A 134 7.97 5.44 -59.00
CA LYS A 134 7.74 4.07 -59.52
C LYS A 134 7.11 3.14 -58.47
N LEU A 135 6.16 3.64 -57.70
CA LEU A 135 5.37 2.88 -56.73
C LEU A 135 3.94 2.74 -57.25
N GLU A 136 3.34 1.58 -57.07
CA GLU A 136 1.93 1.40 -57.43
C GLU A 136 1.04 1.94 -56.30
N PHE A 137 0.28 3.00 -56.59
CA PHE A 137 -0.53 3.72 -55.60
C PHE A 137 -1.66 2.84 -55.03
N VAL A 138 -2.34 2.08 -55.88
CA VAL A 138 -3.48 1.22 -55.47
C VAL A 138 -3.04 0.15 -54.48
N GLN A 139 -1.90 -0.49 -54.71
CA GLN A 139 -1.32 -1.44 -53.76
C GLN A 139 -0.81 -0.76 -52.49
N LEU A 140 -0.12 0.38 -52.62
CA LEU A 140 0.42 1.12 -51.46
C LEU A 140 -0.69 1.58 -50.49
N LYS A 141 -1.88 1.94 -51.01
CA LYS A 141 -3.05 2.32 -50.21
C LYS A 141 -3.60 1.17 -49.35
N LYS A 142 -3.34 -0.08 -49.72
CA LYS A 142 -3.83 -1.28 -49.02
C LYS A 142 -2.88 -1.78 -47.93
N VAL A 143 -1.66 -1.23 -47.84
CA VAL A 143 -0.65 -1.69 -46.88
C VAL A 143 -0.43 -0.69 -45.76
N LYS A 144 -0.11 -1.19 -44.56
CA LYS A 144 0.31 -0.38 -43.41
C LYS A 144 1.83 -0.31 -43.33
N LEU A 145 2.36 0.85 -42.99
CA LEU A 145 3.78 1.07 -42.79
C LEU A 145 4.03 1.55 -41.36
N ASP A 146 4.91 0.86 -40.64
CA ASP A 146 5.23 1.14 -39.24
C ASP A 146 6.75 1.16 -39.00
N THR A 147 7.17 1.77 -37.90
CA THR A 147 8.58 1.90 -37.51
C THR A 147 8.77 1.62 -36.04
N ILE A 148 9.65 0.66 -35.72
CA ILE A 148 10.04 0.31 -34.36
C ILE A 148 11.57 0.25 -34.32
N GLY A 149 12.22 1.11 -33.53
CA GLY A 149 13.69 1.13 -33.46
C GLY A 149 14.25 -0.22 -33.01
N GLU A 150 15.34 -0.70 -33.65
CA GLU A 150 15.97 -1.98 -33.28
C GLU A 150 16.39 -2.00 -31.80
N GLN A 151 16.96 -0.88 -31.33
CA GLN A 151 17.43 -0.74 -29.95
C GLN A 151 16.29 -0.60 -28.94
N ASP A 152 15.11 -0.18 -29.40
CA ASP A 152 13.95 0.12 -28.56
C ASP A 152 12.94 -1.02 -28.53
N ALA A 153 12.99 -1.95 -29.49
CA ALA A 153 11.99 -3.01 -29.65
C ALA A 153 11.76 -3.82 -28.37
N ALA A 154 12.83 -4.21 -27.66
CA ALA A 154 12.70 -4.94 -26.41
C ALA A 154 12.08 -4.08 -25.27
N LYS A 155 12.46 -2.79 -25.19
CA LYS A 155 11.92 -1.84 -24.22
C LYS A 155 10.43 -1.59 -24.49
N LEU A 156 10.06 -1.41 -25.76
CA LEU A 156 8.68 -1.21 -26.21
C LEU A 156 7.82 -2.46 -25.96
N ALA A 157 8.32 -3.66 -26.27
CA ALA A 157 7.61 -4.91 -25.99
C ALA A 157 7.30 -5.05 -24.49
N TRP A 158 8.30 -4.76 -23.65
CA TRP A 158 8.12 -4.73 -22.20
C TRP A 158 7.09 -3.68 -21.76
N ALA A 159 7.10 -2.48 -22.35
CA ALA A 159 6.16 -1.41 -22.04
C ALA A 159 4.70 -1.77 -22.39
N GLU A 160 4.46 -2.40 -23.54
CA GLU A 160 3.13 -2.83 -24.01
C GLU A 160 2.50 -3.90 -23.10
N VAL A 161 3.32 -4.86 -22.63
CA VAL A 161 2.88 -5.89 -21.65
C VAL A 161 2.32 -5.22 -20.39
N LEU A 162 3.05 -4.23 -19.88
CA LEU A 162 2.68 -3.53 -18.66
C LEU A 162 1.47 -2.61 -18.86
N GLU A 163 1.40 -1.87 -19.97
CA GLU A 163 0.26 -1.01 -20.27
C GLU A 163 -1.04 -1.83 -20.38
N TRP A 164 -0.97 -2.99 -21.01
CA TRP A 164 -2.09 -3.90 -21.10
C TRP A 164 -2.56 -4.40 -19.73
N ALA A 165 -1.62 -4.72 -18.83
CA ALA A 165 -1.90 -5.20 -17.48
C ALA A 165 -2.50 -4.10 -16.60
N GLU A 166 -1.99 -2.88 -16.72
CA GLU A 166 -2.45 -1.68 -16.01
C GLU A 166 -3.90 -1.32 -16.35
N LYS A 167 -4.25 -1.29 -17.65
CA LYS A 167 -5.63 -1.09 -18.11
C LYS A 167 -6.62 -2.09 -17.50
N ARG A 168 -6.12 -3.23 -17.00
CA ARG A 168 -6.88 -4.31 -16.36
C ARG A 168 -6.65 -4.45 -14.86
N LYS A 169 -5.86 -3.57 -14.26
CA LYS A 169 -5.48 -3.58 -12.84
C LYS A 169 -4.86 -4.93 -12.41
N LEU A 170 -4.02 -5.50 -13.28
CA LEU A 170 -3.29 -6.73 -13.02
C LEU A 170 -1.83 -6.42 -12.65
N PHE A 171 -1.34 -7.00 -11.55
CA PHE A 171 0.08 -6.99 -11.20
C PHE A 171 0.77 -8.20 -11.84
N VAL A 172 1.80 -7.95 -12.66
CA VAL A 172 2.48 -8.99 -13.44
C VAL A 172 3.99 -8.78 -13.46
N ASP A 173 4.76 -9.87 -13.50
CA ASP A 173 6.19 -9.83 -13.81
C ASP A 173 6.38 -9.75 -15.33
N ALA A 174 6.35 -8.53 -15.87
CA ALA A 174 6.45 -8.29 -17.30
C ALA A 174 7.76 -8.78 -17.91
N LYS A 175 8.87 -8.81 -17.14
CA LYS A 175 10.15 -9.30 -17.61
C LYS A 175 10.11 -10.81 -17.82
N ARG A 176 9.46 -11.53 -16.90
CA ARG A 176 9.28 -12.97 -17.00
C ARG A 176 8.29 -13.35 -18.09
N ILE A 177 7.19 -12.60 -18.22
CA ILE A 177 6.25 -12.75 -19.35
C ILE A 177 6.98 -12.55 -20.67
N LEU A 178 7.74 -11.47 -20.82
CA LEU A 178 8.48 -11.19 -22.06
C LEU A 178 9.50 -12.30 -22.35
N SER A 179 10.23 -12.78 -21.34
CA SER A 179 11.21 -13.87 -21.52
C SER A 179 10.53 -15.17 -21.94
N GLU A 180 9.43 -15.56 -21.29
CA GLU A 180 8.67 -16.78 -21.60
C GLU A 180 8.04 -16.70 -22.99
N LEU A 181 7.52 -15.53 -23.38
CA LEU A 181 6.96 -15.31 -24.72
C LEU A 181 8.03 -15.36 -25.81
N ILE A 182 9.16 -14.67 -25.63
CA ILE A 182 10.27 -14.71 -26.61
C ILE A 182 10.79 -16.15 -26.72
N GLU A 183 10.98 -16.85 -25.60
CA GLU A 183 11.43 -18.24 -25.61
C GLU A 183 10.42 -19.16 -26.30
N CYS A 184 9.13 -18.97 -26.06
CA CYS A 184 8.05 -19.72 -26.72
C CYS A 184 8.01 -19.45 -28.23
N ILE A 185 8.11 -18.19 -28.65
CA ILE A 185 8.15 -17.79 -30.06
C ILE A 185 9.37 -18.41 -30.75
N HIS A 186 10.54 -18.26 -30.12
CA HIS A 186 11.82 -18.64 -30.71
C HIS A 186 12.03 -20.16 -30.76
N LEU A 187 11.65 -20.90 -29.71
CA LEU A 187 11.94 -22.33 -29.59
C LEU A 187 10.80 -23.24 -30.08
N ASP A 188 9.56 -22.76 -30.12
CA ASP A 188 8.40 -23.58 -30.46
C ASP A 188 7.62 -23.01 -31.64
N LEU A 189 7.08 -21.79 -31.52
CA LEU A 189 6.07 -21.29 -32.47
C LEU A 189 6.63 -21.03 -33.87
N SER A 190 7.79 -20.37 -33.97
CA SER A 190 8.46 -20.11 -35.26
C SER A 190 9.02 -21.39 -35.90
N VAL A 191 9.58 -22.29 -35.10
CA VAL A 191 10.19 -23.55 -35.57
C VAL A 191 9.14 -24.54 -36.03
N ARG A 192 8.06 -24.70 -35.27
CA ARG A 192 6.98 -25.66 -35.56
C ARG A 192 5.83 -25.08 -36.37
N ARG A 193 5.91 -23.79 -36.74
CA ARG A 193 4.89 -23.04 -37.50
C ARG A 193 3.52 -23.15 -36.84
N ARG A 194 3.50 -22.89 -35.53
CA ARG A 194 2.32 -22.98 -34.67
C ARG A 194 1.89 -21.57 -34.27
N GLY A 195 0.59 -21.39 -34.03
CA GLY A 195 0.07 -20.17 -33.42
C GLY A 195 -0.07 -20.24 -31.91
N LEU A 196 0.01 -19.08 -31.25
CA LEU A 196 -0.32 -18.88 -29.84
C LEU A 196 -1.74 -18.34 -29.74
N SER A 197 -2.63 -19.11 -29.12
CA SER A 197 -4.02 -18.70 -28.91
C SER A 197 -4.16 -17.67 -27.78
N ARG A 198 -5.26 -16.90 -27.80
CA ARG A 198 -5.63 -15.99 -26.71
C ARG A 198 -5.67 -16.69 -25.34
N GLY A 199 -6.14 -17.94 -25.31
CA GLY A 199 -6.21 -18.74 -24.08
C GLY A 199 -4.82 -19.03 -23.49
N GLU A 200 -3.90 -19.54 -24.33
CA GLU A 200 -2.52 -19.84 -23.92
C GLU A 200 -1.76 -18.58 -23.47
N LEU A 201 -1.98 -17.46 -24.14
CA LEU A 201 -1.40 -16.18 -23.74
C LEU A 201 -1.92 -15.72 -22.37
N ILE A 202 -3.22 -15.84 -22.12
CA ILE A 202 -3.82 -15.53 -20.81
C ILE A 202 -3.26 -16.44 -19.73
N GLU A 203 -2.99 -17.71 -20.02
CA GLU A 203 -2.34 -18.61 -19.06
C GLU A 203 -0.92 -18.16 -18.71
N ILE A 204 -0.09 -17.82 -19.70
CA ILE A 204 1.27 -17.30 -19.48
C ILE A 204 1.21 -16.05 -18.58
N ILE A 205 0.29 -15.14 -18.87
CA ILE A 205 0.09 -13.92 -18.05
C ILE A 205 -0.34 -14.29 -16.62
N ASN A 206 -1.28 -15.22 -16.46
CA ASN A 206 -1.79 -15.60 -15.14
C ASN A 206 -0.73 -16.30 -14.28
N ARG A 207 0.13 -17.13 -14.87
CA ARG A 207 1.25 -17.78 -14.15
C ARG A 207 2.28 -16.79 -13.63
N ASN A 208 2.39 -15.63 -14.26
CA ASN A 208 3.35 -14.57 -13.92
C ASN A 208 2.68 -13.40 -13.19
N ARG A 209 1.51 -13.61 -12.56
CA ARG A 209 0.90 -12.61 -11.67
C ARG A 209 1.72 -12.46 -10.39
N THR A 210 1.83 -11.23 -9.92
CA THR A 210 2.48 -10.88 -8.65
C THR A 210 1.46 -10.28 -7.68
N SER A 211 1.78 -10.31 -6.38
CA SER A 211 1.02 -9.59 -5.35
C SER A 211 1.91 -8.49 -4.77
N LYS A 212 1.33 -7.30 -4.53
CA LYS A 212 2.03 -6.20 -3.86
C LYS A 212 1.55 -6.10 -2.41
N ILE A 213 2.50 -6.09 -1.48
CA ILE A 213 2.28 -5.55 -0.13
C ILE A 213 2.63 -4.07 -0.24
N VAL A 214 1.63 -3.20 -0.07
CA VAL A 214 1.86 -1.76 0.15
C VAL A 214 1.99 -1.59 1.66
N SER A 215 3.18 -1.22 2.13
CA SER A 215 3.42 -0.86 3.52
C SER A 215 2.56 0.35 3.88
N GLY A 216 1.63 0.15 4.81
CA GLY A 216 0.58 1.11 5.17
C GLY A 216 0.99 2.14 6.23
N ILE A 217 2.21 2.67 6.20
CA ILE A 217 2.61 3.83 7.01
C ILE A 217 3.43 4.77 6.09
N ASP A 218 3.01 6.04 6.04
CA ASP A 218 3.53 7.20 5.29
C ASP A 218 3.18 7.38 3.79
N ASN A 219 1.92 7.14 3.40
CA ASN A 219 1.50 7.28 1.99
C ASN A 219 1.25 8.72 1.48
N VAL A 220 1.07 9.72 2.36
CA VAL A 220 0.82 11.10 1.86
C VAL A 220 2.12 11.79 1.44
N SER A 221 3.22 11.49 2.13
CA SER A 221 4.57 11.97 1.81
C SER A 221 5.06 11.34 0.50
N VAL A 222 4.95 10.01 0.37
CA VAL A 222 5.49 9.28 -0.78
C VAL A 222 4.75 9.59 -2.09
N SER A 223 3.43 9.79 -2.03
CA SER A 223 2.65 10.14 -3.23
C SER A 223 2.97 11.54 -3.76
N LEU A 224 3.11 12.52 -2.88
CA LEU A 224 3.54 13.89 -3.22
C LEU A 224 4.95 13.90 -3.82
N LEU A 225 5.89 13.20 -3.17
CA LEU A 225 7.28 13.08 -3.64
C LEU A 225 7.36 12.39 -4.99
N LYS A 226 6.57 11.34 -5.20
CA LYS A 226 6.50 10.65 -6.49
C LYS A 226 5.93 11.55 -7.58
N GLN A 227 4.92 12.36 -7.28
CA GLN A 227 4.36 13.30 -8.25
C GLN A 227 5.40 14.36 -8.63
N ARG A 228 6.16 14.88 -7.66
CA ARG A 228 7.27 15.80 -7.90
C ARG A 228 8.34 15.17 -8.79
N PHE A 229 8.76 13.95 -8.48
CA PHE A 229 9.73 13.23 -9.30
C PHE A 229 9.25 13.04 -10.75
N LEU A 230 7.97 12.70 -10.95
CA LEU A 230 7.39 12.59 -12.29
C LEU A 230 7.36 13.93 -13.04
N GLN A 231 7.12 15.05 -12.35
CA GLN A 231 7.18 16.39 -12.95
C GLN A 231 8.61 16.74 -13.37
N ASP A 232 9.61 16.39 -12.57
CA ASP A 232 11.01 16.64 -12.91
C ASP A 232 11.44 15.80 -14.13
N ILE A 233 10.97 14.54 -14.24
CA ILE A 233 11.16 13.72 -15.46
C ILE A 233 10.48 14.36 -16.67
N GLU A 234 9.24 14.83 -16.54
CA GLU A 234 8.52 15.50 -17.63
C GLU A 234 9.21 16.80 -18.08
N ALA A 235 9.78 17.56 -17.13
CA ALA A 235 10.56 18.75 -17.44
C ALA A 235 11.82 18.39 -18.25
N ASP A 236 12.54 17.35 -17.85
CA ASP A 236 13.70 16.86 -18.59
C ASP A 236 13.33 16.33 -19.97
N MET A 237 12.17 15.69 -20.14
CA MET A 237 11.67 15.25 -21.45
C MET A 237 11.47 16.42 -22.43
N LEU A 238 11.10 17.61 -21.94
CA LEU A 238 10.94 18.81 -22.76
C LEU A 238 12.28 19.44 -23.15
N ILE A 239 13.26 19.39 -22.25
CA ILE A 239 14.59 19.99 -22.44
C ILE A 239 15.48 19.08 -23.31
N HIS A 240 15.42 17.77 -23.07
CA HIS A 240 16.33 16.77 -23.65
C HIS A 240 15.63 15.87 -24.67
N THR A 241 15.23 16.44 -25.80
CA THR A 241 14.45 15.72 -26.84
C THR A 241 15.16 14.51 -27.46
N ARG A 242 16.48 14.37 -27.28
CA ARG A 242 17.25 13.20 -27.77
C ARG A 242 17.07 11.97 -26.90
N ASP A 243 16.82 12.15 -25.61
CA ASP A 243 16.70 11.07 -24.62
C ASP A 243 15.22 10.83 -24.25
N PHE A 244 14.29 11.34 -25.08
CA PHE A 244 12.85 11.30 -24.82
C PHE A 244 12.36 9.85 -24.62
N SER A 245 12.84 8.91 -25.43
CA SER A 245 12.52 7.49 -25.32
C SER A 245 12.94 6.89 -23.97
N GLU A 246 14.16 7.19 -23.54
CA GLU A 246 14.72 6.76 -22.27
C GLU A 246 13.95 7.34 -21.08
N LEU A 247 13.70 8.66 -21.11
CA LEU A 247 12.96 9.36 -20.07
C LEU A 247 11.49 8.90 -20.00
N GLN A 248 10.86 8.60 -21.13
CA GLN A 248 9.52 8.02 -21.17
C GLN A 248 9.48 6.64 -20.52
N VAL A 249 10.50 5.81 -20.74
CA VAL A 249 10.63 4.50 -20.06
C VAL A 249 10.84 4.68 -18.56
N ILE A 250 11.71 5.61 -18.16
CA ILE A 250 11.95 5.95 -16.75
C ILE A 250 10.66 6.43 -16.08
N LYS A 251 9.90 7.34 -16.71
CA LYS A 251 8.60 7.81 -16.21
C LYS A 251 7.64 6.65 -15.95
N LEU A 252 7.47 5.76 -16.92
CA LEU A 252 6.62 4.58 -16.78
C LEU A 252 7.08 3.65 -15.65
N LEU A 253 8.39 3.47 -15.51
CA LEU A 253 8.96 2.67 -14.42
C LEU A 253 8.69 3.29 -13.04
N VAL A 254 8.80 4.62 -12.92
CA VAL A 254 8.49 5.37 -11.70
C VAL A 254 7.00 5.31 -11.37
N GLU A 255 6.12 5.55 -12.35
CA GLU A 255 4.66 5.38 -12.22
C GLU A 255 4.32 3.98 -11.68
N ARG A 256 5.05 2.96 -12.11
CA ARG A 256 4.88 1.55 -11.72
C ARG A 256 5.67 1.10 -10.49
N ASN A 257 6.42 2.02 -9.87
CA ASN A 257 7.20 1.78 -8.65
C ASN A 257 8.22 0.62 -8.79
N GLN A 258 8.80 0.44 -9.97
CA GLN A 258 9.81 -0.57 -10.27
C GLN A 258 11.20 -0.04 -9.88
N LEU A 259 11.43 0.07 -8.57
CA LEU A 259 12.59 0.79 -7.98
C LEU A 259 13.95 0.35 -8.56
N PRO A 260 14.25 -0.96 -8.67
CA PRO A 260 15.54 -1.40 -9.20
C PRO A 260 15.73 -1.05 -10.68
N GLU A 261 14.66 -1.14 -11.48
CA GLU A 261 14.72 -0.97 -12.92
C GLU A 261 14.86 0.49 -13.35
N TYR A 262 14.13 1.43 -12.73
CA TYR A 262 14.38 2.84 -13.05
C TYR A 262 15.71 3.33 -12.48
N LYS A 263 16.18 2.83 -11.32
CA LYS A 263 17.49 3.24 -10.79
C LYS A 263 18.59 2.96 -11.79
N ASN A 264 18.67 1.71 -12.27
CA ASN A 264 19.67 1.33 -13.27
C ASN A 264 19.55 2.17 -14.55
N SER A 265 18.32 2.49 -14.96
CA SER A 265 18.07 3.30 -16.16
C SER A 265 18.53 4.75 -15.98
N ILE A 266 18.23 5.35 -14.83
CA ILE A 266 18.63 6.72 -14.48
C ILE A 266 20.13 6.80 -14.25
N GLU A 267 20.74 5.83 -13.56
CA GLU A 267 22.17 5.79 -13.30
C GLU A 267 22.96 5.72 -14.61
N MET A 268 22.53 4.89 -15.56
CA MET A 268 23.11 4.85 -16.90
C MET A 268 22.94 6.17 -17.65
N LEU A 269 21.80 6.85 -17.49
CA LEU A 269 21.53 8.16 -18.08
C LEU A 269 22.47 9.24 -17.49
N TYR A 270 22.62 9.24 -16.17
CA TYR A 270 23.46 10.15 -15.41
C TYR A 270 24.95 9.96 -15.75
N LEU A 271 25.42 8.72 -15.86
CA LEU A 271 26.79 8.40 -16.28
C LEU A 271 27.11 8.91 -17.69
N GLN A 272 26.12 8.96 -18.58
CA GLN A 272 26.27 9.49 -19.94
C GLN A 272 26.18 11.02 -19.97
N ASN A 273 25.31 11.60 -19.15
CA ASN A 273 25.09 13.03 -19.06
C ASN A 273 24.82 13.45 -17.59
N PRO A 274 25.81 14.08 -16.92
CA PRO A 274 25.67 14.52 -15.54
C PRO A 274 24.59 15.58 -15.28
N SER A 275 23.95 16.14 -16.32
CA SER A 275 22.81 17.06 -16.12
C SER A 275 21.62 16.37 -15.44
N TYR A 276 21.54 15.04 -15.49
CA TYR A 276 20.48 14.24 -14.84
C TYR A 276 20.75 13.94 -13.36
N LEU A 277 21.60 14.74 -12.68
CA LEU A 277 21.91 14.57 -11.26
C LEU A 277 20.63 14.53 -10.40
N GLU A 278 19.67 15.41 -10.67
CA GLU A 278 18.43 15.50 -9.90
C GLU A 278 17.60 14.21 -9.99
N LEU A 279 17.46 13.63 -11.18
CA LEU A 279 16.81 12.33 -11.36
C LEU A 279 17.57 11.21 -10.62
N GLN A 280 18.90 11.25 -10.64
CA GLN A 280 19.72 10.29 -9.91
C GLN A 280 19.48 10.40 -8.40
N LEU A 281 19.45 11.61 -7.85
CA LEU A 281 19.18 11.85 -6.42
C LEU A 281 17.77 11.37 -6.03
N TRP A 282 16.76 11.64 -6.85
CA TRP A 282 15.41 11.09 -6.64
C TRP A 282 15.42 9.56 -6.61
N SER A 283 16.13 8.94 -7.55
CA SER A 283 16.20 7.48 -7.62
C SER A 283 16.82 6.85 -6.37
N LEU A 284 17.85 7.49 -5.82
CA LEU A 284 18.53 7.07 -4.60
C LEU A 284 17.64 7.30 -3.36
N LEU A 285 16.88 8.39 -3.31
CA LEU A 285 15.97 8.70 -2.20
C LEU A 285 14.91 7.60 -2.04
N PHE A 286 14.27 7.18 -3.14
CA PHE A 286 13.26 6.12 -3.10
C PHE A 286 13.82 4.72 -2.82
N LEU A 287 15.14 4.55 -2.94
CA LEU A 287 15.86 3.33 -2.56
C LEU A 287 16.51 3.42 -1.17
N GLU A 288 16.32 4.54 -0.48
CA GLU A 288 16.88 4.80 0.85
C GLU A 288 18.43 4.76 0.88
N GLU A 289 19.08 5.06 -0.26
CA GLU A 289 20.55 5.10 -0.38
C GLU A 289 21.11 6.46 0.07
N PHE A 290 20.86 6.83 1.33
CA PHE A 290 21.11 8.17 1.86
C PHE A 290 22.58 8.61 1.85
N GLU A 291 23.52 7.69 2.10
CA GLU A 291 24.95 8.00 2.10
C GLU A 291 25.44 8.45 0.73
N GLU A 292 24.91 7.84 -0.33
CA GLU A 292 25.28 8.17 -1.71
C GLU A 292 24.70 9.53 -2.13
N ILE A 293 23.52 9.88 -1.64
CA ILE A 293 22.92 11.22 -1.80
C ILE A 293 23.81 12.29 -1.17
N GLU A 294 24.24 12.08 0.08
CA GLU A 294 25.15 12.99 0.79
C GLU A 294 26.48 13.16 0.01
N ARG A 295 27.06 12.04 -0.47
CA ARG A 295 28.28 12.05 -1.28
C ARG A 295 28.12 12.87 -2.57
N LEU A 296 27.11 12.57 -3.38
CA LEU A 296 26.86 13.26 -4.66
C LEU A 296 26.58 14.75 -4.47
N CYS A 297 25.80 15.12 -3.45
CA CYS A 297 25.53 16.53 -3.14
C CYS A 297 26.79 17.27 -2.69
N SER A 298 27.72 16.59 -2.00
CA SER A 298 29.00 17.19 -1.58
C SER A 298 30.00 17.38 -2.73
N GLU A 299 30.02 16.45 -3.70
CA GLU A 299 30.89 16.50 -4.88
C GLU A 299 30.39 17.50 -5.94
N HIS A 300 29.07 17.66 -6.01
CA HIS A 300 28.39 18.59 -6.91
C HIS A 300 27.58 19.61 -6.09
N PRO A 301 28.23 20.56 -5.40
CA PRO A 301 27.53 21.59 -4.67
C PRO A 301 26.73 22.43 -5.67
N THR A 302 25.41 22.25 -5.65
CA THR A 302 24.49 22.90 -6.58
C THR A 302 23.83 24.09 -5.90
N ASP A 303 23.74 25.22 -6.60
CA ASP A 303 22.93 26.38 -6.20
C ASP A 303 21.42 26.14 -6.48
N GLY A 304 21.04 24.93 -6.89
CA GLY A 304 19.69 24.56 -7.29
C GLY A 304 18.83 24.14 -6.10
N ASN A 305 17.71 24.84 -5.90
CA ASN A 305 16.75 24.56 -4.82
C ASN A 305 16.28 23.09 -4.78
N SER A 306 16.17 22.40 -5.92
CA SER A 306 15.65 21.02 -5.93
C SER A 306 16.61 19.98 -5.33
N SER A 307 17.92 20.04 -5.62
CA SER A 307 18.91 19.12 -5.04
C SER A 307 18.99 19.24 -3.53
N LEU A 308 18.90 20.47 -3.02
CA LEU A 308 18.88 20.76 -1.58
C LEU A 308 17.61 20.22 -0.92
N LEU A 309 16.45 20.29 -1.59
CA LEU A 309 15.22 19.64 -1.11
C LEU A 309 15.38 18.11 -1.04
N ILE A 310 15.95 17.47 -2.07
CA ILE A 310 16.16 16.00 -2.05
C ILE A 310 17.12 15.60 -0.93
N LEU A 311 18.19 16.38 -0.69
CA LEU A 311 19.09 16.14 0.44
C LEU A 311 18.39 16.32 1.79
N ALA A 312 17.56 17.36 1.94
CA ALA A 312 16.77 17.57 3.16
C ALA A 312 15.76 16.42 3.38
N LEU A 313 15.15 15.92 2.31
CA LEU A 313 14.27 14.74 2.36
C LEU A 313 15.03 13.46 2.75
N ALA A 314 16.24 13.27 2.25
CA ALA A 314 17.10 12.15 2.63
C ALA A 314 17.45 12.21 4.12
N HIS A 315 17.81 13.40 4.63
CA HIS A 315 18.02 13.60 6.06
C HIS A 315 16.73 13.36 6.86
N PHE A 316 15.58 13.84 6.39
CA PHE A 316 14.29 13.60 7.03
C PHE A 316 13.97 12.09 7.12
N ALA A 317 14.09 11.36 6.00
CA ALA A 317 13.83 9.92 5.94
C ALA A 317 14.82 9.11 6.79
N ASN A 318 16.04 9.59 6.95
CA ASN A 318 17.05 9.01 7.84
C ASN A 318 16.96 9.55 9.29
N GLU A 319 15.84 10.16 9.67
CA GLU A 319 15.56 10.73 10.99
C GLU A 319 16.55 11.81 11.49
N LYS A 320 17.40 12.34 10.60
CA LYS A 320 18.33 13.45 10.83
C LYS A 320 17.60 14.79 10.70
N TYR A 321 16.61 15.02 11.56
CA TYR A 321 15.70 16.16 11.42
C TYR A 321 16.38 17.52 11.57
N MET A 322 17.43 17.62 12.41
CA MET A 322 18.16 18.88 12.63
C MET A 322 18.99 19.26 11.40
N GLU A 323 19.62 18.29 10.76
CA GLU A 323 20.38 18.43 9.52
C GLU A 323 19.46 18.82 8.36
N ALA A 324 18.30 18.16 8.24
CA ALA A 324 17.26 18.55 7.29
C ALA A 324 16.83 20.01 7.49
N LEU A 325 16.55 20.41 8.73
CA LEU A 325 16.18 21.80 9.06
C LEU A 325 17.30 22.80 8.79
N SER A 326 18.56 22.42 9.01
CA SER A 326 19.69 23.31 8.71
C SER A 326 19.74 23.72 7.23
N ILE A 327 19.34 22.81 6.34
CA ILE A 327 19.21 23.06 4.90
C ILE A 327 17.95 23.89 4.63
N LEU A 328 16.81 23.51 5.21
CA LEU A 328 15.51 24.12 4.94
C LEU A 328 15.35 25.54 5.51
N ASP A 329 15.96 25.83 6.67
CA ASP A 329 15.98 27.18 7.26
C ASP A 329 16.92 28.12 6.50
N GLY A 330 17.78 27.59 5.62
CA GLY A 330 18.59 28.37 4.68
C GLY A 330 17.77 28.98 3.54
N TYR A 331 16.53 28.53 3.31
CA TYR A 331 15.67 29.08 2.27
C TYR A 331 15.11 30.45 2.69
N PRO A 332 15.21 31.48 1.84
CA PRO A 332 14.50 32.73 2.08
C PRO A 332 12.99 32.45 2.17
N GLU A 333 12.32 33.00 3.17
CA GLU A 333 10.89 32.76 3.43
C GLU A 333 10.00 33.00 2.18
N LYS A 334 10.35 34.00 1.36
CA LYS A 334 9.65 34.31 0.09
C LYS A 334 9.94 33.36 -1.07
N ALA A 335 11.00 32.55 -0.98
CA ALA A 335 11.44 31.61 -2.01
C ALA A 335 11.14 30.15 -1.64
N MET A 336 10.80 29.90 -0.37
CA MET A 336 10.37 28.60 0.13
C MET A 336 9.07 28.18 -0.57
N ARG A 337 9.08 27.03 -1.23
CA ARG A 337 7.89 26.49 -1.89
C ARG A 337 7.17 25.55 -0.92
N PHE A 338 6.09 24.96 -1.42
CA PHE A 338 5.18 24.16 -0.62
C PHE A 338 5.91 22.94 -0.03
N GLU A 339 6.71 22.25 -0.84
CA GLU A 339 7.43 21.04 -0.47
C GLU A 339 8.46 21.31 0.63
N GLU A 340 9.28 22.36 0.51
CA GLU A 340 10.27 22.71 1.53
C GLU A 340 9.59 23.08 2.86
N ALA A 341 8.52 23.88 2.80
CA ALA A 341 7.75 24.25 3.98
C ALA A 341 7.08 23.03 4.63
N MET A 342 6.56 22.09 3.83
CA MET A 342 5.95 20.84 4.31
C MET A 342 6.97 19.96 5.04
N VAL A 343 8.15 19.73 4.44
CA VAL A 343 9.21 18.93 5.06
C VAL A 343 9.71 19.60 6.34
N ALA A 344 9.91 20.92 6.34
CA ALA A 344 10.30 21.64 7.56
C ALA A 344 9.26 21.50 8.68
N GLY A 345 7.97 21.62 8.33
CA GLY A 345 6.87 21.38 9.28
C GLY A 345 6.88 19.98 9.86
N MET A 346 7.13 18.96 9.03
CA MET A 346 7.27 17.57 9.45
C MET A 346 8.51 17.33 10.33
N CYS A 347 9.66 17.95 10.04
CA CYS A 347 10.84 17.88 10.90
C CYS A 347 10.55 18.44 12.30
N TYR A 348 9.97 19.65 12.38
CA TYR A 348 9.61 20.24 13.68
C TYR A 348 8.58 19.39 14.42
N ALA A 349 7.62 18.79 13.71
CA ALA A 349 6.62 17.90 14.30
C ALA A 349 7.27 16.68 14.96
N ASN A 350 8.22 16.03 14.27
CA ASN A 350 8.97 14.88 14.79
C ASN A 350 9.91 15.25 15.94
N LEU A 351 10.48 16.46 15.93
CA LEU A 351 11.24 17.00 17.05
C LEU A 351 10.36 17.43 18.25
N GLY A 352 9.04 17.36 18.11
CA GLY A 352 8.09 17.76 19.16
C GLY A 352 7.86 19.27 19.27
N ASP A 353 8.46 20.08 18.41
CA ASP A 353 8.27 21.53 18.35
C ASP A 353 7.00 21.88 17.57
N LYS A 354 5.87 21.70 18.25
CA LYS A 354 4.54 21.94 17.65
C LYS A 354 4.35 23.38 17.19
N LYS A 355 5.02 24.35 17.83
CA LYS A 355 4.84 25.77 17.52
C LYS A 355 5.44 26.09 16.15
N HIS A 356 6.69 25.68 15.91
CA HIS A 356 7.31 25.87 14.60
C HIS A 356 6.68 24.98 13.54
N ALA A 357 6.30 23.75 13.88
CA ALA A 357 5.55 22.87 12.96
C ALA A 357 4.24 23.51 12.50
N GLN A 358 3.46 24.07 13.42
CA GLN A 358 2.21 24.76 13.10
C GLN A 358 2.46 25.95 12.16
N ALA A 359 3.45 26.80 12.45
CA ALA A 359 3.79 27.95 11.61
C ALA A 359 4.19 27.52 10.19
N ARG A 360 4.98 26.44 10.04
CA ARG A 360 5.36 25.92 8.72
C ARG A 360 4.15 25.37 7.95
N PHE A 361 3.26 24.63 8.60
CA PHE A 361 2.04 24.16 7.93
C PHE A 361 1.06 25.30 7.60
N GLU A 362 0.99 26.36 8.42
CA GLU A 362 0.23 27.58 8.09
C GLU A 362 0.78 28.24 6.83
N HIS A 363 2.11 28.31 6.68
CA HIS A 363 2.73 28.79 5.45
C HIS A 363 2.37 27.89 4.24
N CYS A 364 2.32 26.56 4.41
CA CYS A 364 1.87 25.66 3.34
C CYS A 364 0.41 25.93 2.91
N VAL A 365 -0.47 26.28 3.86
CA VAL A 365 -1.85 26.70 3.56
C VAL A 365 -1.86 28.00 2.74
N GLU A 366 -0.96 28.94 3.03
CA GLU A 366 -0.86 30.19 2.25
C GLU A 366 -0.38 29.91 0.81
N LEU A 367 0.60 29.02 0.65
CA LEU A 367 1.16 28.64 -0.63
C LEU A 367 0.18 27.84 -1.50
N GLN A 368 -0.59 26.92 -0.89
CA GLN A 368 -1.61 26.12 -1.57
C GLN A 368 -2.93 26.12 -0.77
N PRO A 369 -3.77 27.16 -0.90
CA PRO A 369 -4.98 27.34 -0.07
C PRO A 369 -6.05 26.27 -0.24
N ARG A 370 -5.97 25.48 -1.31
CA ARG A 370 -6.91 24.39 -1.59
C ARG A 370 -6.38 23.02 -1.21
N SER A 371 -5.14 22.89 -0.74
CA SER A 371 -4.60 21.59 -0.36
C SER A 371 -5.14 21.14 0.99
N ALA A 372 -5.63 19.89 1.07
CA ALA A 372 -6.05 19.28 2.34
C ALA A 372 -4.86 18.92 3.22
N LEU A 373 -3.71 18.61 2.60
CA LEU A 373 -2.55 18.02 3.25
C LEU A 373 -2.02 18.82 4.46
N PRO A 374 -1.79 20.14 4.38
CA PRO A 374 -1.33 20.91 5.54
C PRO A 374 -2.29 20.84 6.72
N CYS A 375 -3.61 20.84 6.47
CA CYS A 375 -4.61 20.73 7.52
C CYS A 375 -4.56 19.36 8.20
N LEU A 376 -4.36 18.28 7.43
CA LEU A 376 -4.17 16.92 7.97
C LEU A 376 -2.89 16.81 8.81
N MET A 377 -1.80 17.45 8.38
CA MET A 377 -0.56 17.46 9.16
C MET A 377 -0.71 18.27 10.45
N GLN A 378 -1.40 19.41 10.42
CA GLN A 378 -1.76 20.14 11.63
C GLN A 378 -2.64 19.32 12.57
N ALA A 379 -3.60 18.55 12.03
CA ALA A 379 -4.44 17.67 12.83
C ALA A 379 -3.60 16.62 13.59
N ASN A 380 -2.56 16.08 12.96
CA ASN A 380 -1.61 15.16 13.59
C ASN A 380 -0.80 15.79 14.74
N LEU A 381 -0.65 17.12 14.78
CA LEU A 381 -0.08 17.83 15.93
C LEU A 381 -1.02 17.83 17.15
N HIS A 382 -2.30 17.50 16.98
CA HIS A 382 -3.30 17.48 18.04
C HIS A 382 -4.16 16.19 18.00
N PRO A 383 -3.55 15.00 18.01
CA PRO A 383 -4.22 13.73 17.80
C PRO A 383 -5.30 13.54 18.86
N TYR A 384 -6.41 12.95 18.44
CA TYR A 384 -7.53 12.65 19.32
C TYR A 384 -8.14 13.88 20.03
N SER A 385 -8.01 15.07 19.42
CA SER A 385 -8.60 16.32 19.91
C SER A 385 -9.71 16.82 19.01
N LYS A 386 -10.59 17.69 19.55
CA LYS A 386 -11.59 18.38 18.73
C LYS A 386 -10.94 19.28 17.67
N THR A 387 -9.81 19.90 18.00
CA THR A 387 -9.03 20.70 17.04
C THR A 387 -8.58 19.88 15.84
N ALA A 388 -8.14 18.64 16.05
CA ALA A 388 -7.82 17.75 14.93
C ALA A 388 -9.05 17.39 14.09
N LEU A 389 -10.21 17.18 14.72
CA LEU A 389 -11.45 16.94 13.98
C LEU A 389 -11.83 18.16 13.12
N ASP A 390 -11.79 19.37 13.67
CA ASP A 390 -12.08 20.61 12.94
C ASP A 390 -11.12 20.80 11.75
N LEU A 391 -9.83 20.51 11.95
CA LEU A 391 -8.81 20.58 10.89
C LEU A 391 -9.03 19.53 9.79
N VAL A 392 -9.40 18.31 10.16
CA VAL A 392 -9.75 17.26 9.21
C VAL A 392 -11.03 17.60 8.44
N GLU A 393 -12.05 18.17 9.09
CA GLU A 393 -13.26 18.61 8.39
C GLU A 393 -12.98 19.76 7.43
N ARG A 394 -12.10 20.69 7.82
CA ARG A 394 -11.58 21.71 6.91
C ARG A 394 -10.84 21.07 5.74
N ALA A 395 -9.99 20.07 5.98
CA ALA A 395 -9.28 19.35 4.93
C ALA A 395 -10.26 18.72 3.91
N ILE A 396 -11.33 18.07 4.38
CA ILE A 396 -12.41 17.52 3.53
C ILE A 396 -13.14 18.62 2.75
N CYS A 397 -13.36 19.80 3.35
CA CYS A 397 -13.97 20.92 2.64
C CYS A 397 -13.07 21.48 1.53
N LEU A 398 -11.76 21.45 1.72
CA LEU A 398 -10.78 21.91 0.74
C LEU A 398 -10.62 20.90 -0.41
N GLU A 399 -10.47 19.61 -0.09
CA GLU A 399 -10.38 18.51 -1.07
C GLU A 399 -11.33 17.36 -0.71
N PRO A 400 -12.56 17.36 -1.25
CA PRO A 400 -13.58 16.34 -0.96
C PRO A 400 -13.25 14.93 -1.44
N GLU A 401 -12.22 14.77 -2.26
CA GLU A 401 -11.74 13.48 -2.76
C GLU A 401 -10.45 13.01 -2.07
N CYS A 402 -9.97 13.74 -1.05
CA CYS A 402 -8.82 13.32 -0.25
C CYS A 402 -9.22 12.14 0.65
N ALA A 403 -8.84 10.92 0.26
CA ALA A 403 -9.17 9.70 0.99
C ALA A 403 -8.66 9.78 2.44
N GLU A 404 -7.42 10.20 2.65
CA GLU A 404 -6.76 10.25 3.96
C GLU A 404 -7.46 11.15 4.96
N ALA A 405 -8.13 12.21 4.49
CA ALA A 405 -8.94 13.04 5.35
C ALA A 405 -10.12 12.24 5.94
N TYR A 406 -10.75 11.37 5.15
CA TYR A 406 -11.79 10.46 5.64
C TYR A 406 -11.25 9.35 6.54
N LEU A 407 -10.03 8.87 6.29
CA LEU A 407 -9.35 7.91 7.19
C LEU A 407 -9.14 8.53 8.58
N GLN A 408 -8.57 9.73 8.64
CA GLN A 408 -8.34 10.45 9.88
C GLN A 408 -9.65 10.82 10.57
N LYS A 409 -10.67 11.24 9.81
CA LYS A 409 -12.02 11.50 10.34
C LYS A 409 -12.60 10.23 10.97
N GLY A 410 -12.52 9.09 10.28
CA GLY A 410 -12.96 7.80 10.80
C GLY A 410 -12.30 7.45 12.12
N ALA A 411 -10.98 7.60 12.20
CA ALA A 411 -10.21 7.35 13.43
C ALA A 411 -10.60 8.29 14.57
N LEU A 412 -10.75 9.59 14.31
CA LEU A 412 -11.17 10.58 15.30
C LEU A 412 -12.62 10.32 15.77
N CYS A 413 -13.56 10.08 14.86
CA CYS A 413 -14.94 9.76 15.21
C CYS A 413 -15.03 8.46 16.02
N ARG A 414 -14.30 7.40 15.63
CA ARG A 414 -14.24 6.14 16.38
C ARG A 414 -13.67 6.38 17.78
N TYR A 415 -12.57 7.14 17.87
CA TYR A 415 -12.00 7.54 19.14
C TYR A 415 -13.06 8.20 20.01
N PHE A 416 -13.77 9.24 19.53
CA PHE A 416 -14.82 9.93 20.30
C PHE A 416 -16.09 9.09 20.56
N GLY A 417 -16.16 7.85 20.07
CA GLY A 417 -17.28 6.94 20.19
C GLY A 417 -18.46 7.32 19.29
N GLU A 418 -18.22 8.10 18.24
CA GLU A 418 -19.17 8.45 17.19
C GLU A 418 -19.12 7.39 16.08
N ASN A 419 -19.42 6.15 16.46
CA ASN A 419 -19.14 4.98 15.63
C ASN A 419 -19.89 4.98 14.29
N ALA A 420 -21.11 5.50 14.22
CA ALA A 420 -21.85 5.64 12.96
C ALA A 420 -21.13 6.58 11.98
N LEU A 421 -20.60 7.71 12.47
CA LEU A 421 -19.82 8.64 11.66
C LEU A 421 -18.47 8.04 11.27
N ALA A 422 -17.86 7.25 12.17
CA ALA A 422 -16.64 6.51 11.86
C ALA A 422 -16.83 5.52 10.71
N VAL A 423 -17.90 4.71 10.76
CA VAL A 423 -18.26 3.77 9.68
C VAL A 423 -18.40 4.52 8.35
N SER A 424 -19.21 5.58 8.30
CA SER A 424 -19.41 6.35 7.06
C SER A 424 -18.10 6.95 6.51
N SER A 425 -17.20 7.40 7.39
CA SER A 425 -15.92 7.98 6.99
C SER A 425 -14.96 6.92 6.45
N TYR A 426 -14.87 5.76 7.11
CA TYR A 426 -14.04 4.67 6.61
C TYR A 426 -14.59 4.06 5.31
N GLU A 427 -15.91 3.95 5.15
CA GLU A 427 -16.52 3.55 3.87
C GLU A 427 -16.13 4.51 2.75
N ARG A 428 -16.19 5.83 3.02
CA ARG A 428 -15.76 6.84 2.06
C ARG A 428 -14.27 6.78 1.73
N TYR A 429 -13.42 6.53 2.72
CA TYR A 429 -12.00 6.26 2.49
C TYR A 429 -11.81 5.08 1.52
N MET A 430 -12.51 3.97 1.74
CA MET A 430 -12.40 2.76 0.92
C MET A 430 -12.88 2.97 -0.53
N GLU A 431 -13.91 3.80 -0.73
CA GLU A 431 -14.36 4.21 -2.06
C GLU A 431 -13.30 5.00 -2.82
N LEU A 432 -12.60 5.92 -2.13
CA LEU A 432 -11.65 6.84 -2.73
C LEU A 432 -10.25 6.23 -2.91
N SER A 433 -9.76 5.45 -1.94
CA SER A 433 -8.38 4.96 -1.90
C SER A 433 -8.09 3.85 -2.91
N LYS A 434 -9.13 3.24 -3.53
CA LYS A 434 -9.04 2.01 -4.35
C LYS A 434 -8.39 0.81 -3.62
N GLU A 435 -7.96 0.97 -2.37
CA GLU A 435 -7.37 -0.05 -1.50
C GLU A 435 -8.47 -0.70 -0.68
N TYR A 436 -9.16 -1.66 -1.29
CA TYR A 436 -10.24 -2.42 -0.63
C TYR A 436 -9.78 -3.35 0.51
N GLY A 437 -8.48 -3.33 0.89
CA GLY A 437 -7.85 -4.40 1.66
C GLY A 437 -6.85 -3.98 2.73
N SER A 438 -6.76 -2.70 3.13
CA SER A 438 -5.88 -2.39 4.27
C SER A 438 -6.45 -3.06 5.53
N LEU A 439 -5.66 -3.99 6.10
CA LEU A 439 -6.06 -4.78 7.26
C LEU A 439 -6.49 -3.88 8.43
N PHE A 440 -5.81 -2.74 8.58
CA PHE A 440 -6.14 -1.71 9.55
C PHE A 440 -7.55 -1.16 9.33
N VAL A 441 -7.90 -0.68 8.13
CA VAL A 441 -9.22 -0.08 7.91
C VAL A 441 -10.34 -1.10 8.02
N LEU A 442 -10.11 -2.34 7.57
CA LEU A 442 -11.08 -3.42 7.75
C LEU A 442 -11.33 -3.73 9.23
N GLN A 443 -10.28 -3.69 10.06
CA GLN A 443 -10.39 -3.81 11.51
C GLN A 443 -11.20 -2.65 12.10
N GLU A 444 -10.86 -1.41 11.74
CA GLU A 444 -11.54 -0.22 12.27
C GLU A 444 -13.01 -0.16 11.87
N LEU A 445 -13.33 -0.55 10.64
CA LEU A 445 -14.71 -0.70 10.17
C LEU A 445 -15.46 -1.77 10.94
N ALA A 446 -14.86 -2.94 11.15
CA ALA A 446 -15.49 -4.02 11.91
C ALA A 446 -15.78 -3.55 13.35
N PHE A 447 -14.82 -2.90 14.00
CA PHE A 447 -14.97 -2.44 15.39
C PHE A 447 -15.96 -1.28 15.49
N ALA A 448 -15.92 -0.33 14.55
CA ALA A 448 -16.90 0.76 14.50
C ALA A 448 -18.32 0.22 14.23
N CYS A 449 -18.50 -0.74 13.31
CA CYS A 449 -19.79 -1.39 13.06
C CYS A 449 -20.31 -2.13 14.30
N TYR A 450 -19.43 -2.81 15.04
CA TYR A 450 -19.80 -3.47 16.28
C TYR A 450 -20.31 -2.48 17.34
N ASN A 451 -19.60 -1.36 17.49
CA ASN A 451 -19.90 -0.37 18.52
C ASN A 451 -20.98 0.67 18.11
N ALA A 452 -21.46 0.65 16.86
CA ALA A 452 -22.53 1.51 16.37
C ALA A 452 -23.93 0.97 16.77
N THR A 453 -24.29 1.12 18.06
CA THR A 453 -25.63 0.96 18.69
C THR A 453 -26.53 -0.24 18.31
N GLY A 454 -26.82 -1.08 19.32
CA GLY A 454 -28.16 -1.62 19.63
C GLY A 454 -28.56 -2.95 19.00
N GLU A 455 -28.32 -3.10 17.71
CA GLU A 455 -28.31 -4.37 16.97
C GLU A 455 -27.02 -4.31 16.17
N THR A 456 -26.23 -5.40 16.11
CA THR A 456 -25.01 -5.44 15.30
C THR A 456 -25.29 -4.78 13.95
N HIS A 457 -24.61 -3.66 13.66
CA HIS A 457 -24.77 -2.95 12.40
C HIS A 457 -24.75 -3.97 11.26
N GLU A 458 -25.69 -3.92 10.31
CA GLU A 458 -25.92 -5.00 9.32
C GLU A 458 -24.64 -5.44 8.61
N LYS A 459 -23.69 -4.50 8.44
CA LYS A 459 -22.41 -4.73 7.78
C LYS A 459 -21.28 -5.28 8.69
N TYR A 460 -21.49 -5.41 10.00
CA TYR A 460 -20.49 -5.95 10.93
C TYR A 460 -19.99 -7.34 10.52
N PRO A 461 -20.86 -8.34 10.26
CA PRO A 461 -20.39 -9.67 9.85
C PRO A 461 -19.58 -9.62 8.55
N LEU A 462 -19.94 -8.73 7.62
CA LEU A 462 -19.24 -8.55 6.35
C LEU A 462 -17.81 -8.00 6.55
N TYR A 463 -17.67 -6.89 7.26
CA TYR A 463 -16.35 -6.28 7.47
C TYR A 463 -15.46 -7.14 8.37
N PHE A 464 -16.05 -7.77 9.39
CA PHE A 464 -15.34 -8.71 10.23
C PHE A 464 -14.82 -9.91 9.43
N ALA A 465 -15.67 -10.57 8.63
CA ALA A 465 -15.25 -11.71 7.81
C ALA A 465 -14.13 -11.34 6.82
N ARG A 466 -14.18 -10.13 6.24
CA ARG A 466 -13.12 -9.61 5.35
C ARG A 466 -11.82 -9.36 6.09
N TRP A 467 -11.87 -8.64 7.22
CA TRP A 467 -10.71 -8.42 8.08
C TRP A 467 -10.07 -9.75 8.48
N PHE A 468 -10.90 -10.68 8.93
CA PHE A 468 -10.46 -11.98 9.43
C PHE A 468 -9.84 -12.87 8.34
N SER A 469 -10.47 -12.92 7.16
CA SER A 469 -9.91 -13.61 5.99
C SER A 469 -8.54 -13.05 5.59
N GLU A 470 -8.38 -11.73 5.64
CA GLU A 470 -7.12 -11.05 5.32
C GLU A 470 -6.05 -11.28 6.39
N LEU A 471 -6.44 -11.39 7.66
CA LEU A 471 -5.55 -11.70 8.76
C LEU A 471 -4.95 -13.12 8.62
N ILE A 472 -5.75 -14.10 8.19
CA ILE A 472 -5.30 -15.47 7.89
C ILE A 472 -4.42 -15.49 6.64
N SER A 473 -4.84 -14.85 5.54
CA SER A 473 -4.12 -14.89 4.26
C SER A 473 -2.70 -14.33 4.37
N GLN A 474 -2.48 -13.35 5.24
CA GLN A 474 -1.17 -12.76 5.52
C GLN A 474 -0.27 -13.62 6.42
N GLY A 475 -0.73 -14.80 6.86
CA GLY A 475 0.03 -15.69 7.75
C GLY A 475 0.30 -15.10 9.14
N LYS A 476 -0.40 -14.02 9.51
CA LYS A 476 -0.32 -13.43 10.87
C LYS A 476 -0.91 -14.34 11.93
N ILE A 477 -1.74 -15.29 11.50
CA ILE A 477 -2.25 -16.39 12.30
C ILE A 477 -1.83 -17.71 11.63
N ILE A 478 -1.01 -18.50 12.31
CA ILE A 478 -0.60 -19.83 11.83
C ILE A 478 -1.36 -20.87 12.65
N LYS A 479 -2.31 -21.56 12.02
CA LYS A 479 -3.04 -22.68 12.61
C LYS A 479 -2.39 -23.99 12.17
N LYS A 480 -2.01 -24.86 13.12
CA LYS A 480 -1.66 -26.24 12.82
C LYS A 480 -2.92 -27.09 12.70
N ASP A 481 -2.91 -28.07 11.80
CA ASP A 481 -4.06 -28.95 11.59
C ASP A 481 -4.47 -29.65 12.90
N GLY A 482 -5.69 -29.36 13.36
CA GLY A 482 -6.31 -29.98 14.52
C GLY A 482 -6.24 -29.19 15.84
N GLU A 483 -5.56 -28.03 15.89
CA GLU A 483 -5.47 -27.19 17.09
C GLU A 483 -6.56 -26.10 17.12
N GLU A 484 -7.18 -25.91 18.28
CA GLU A 484 -8.02 -24.76 18.59
C GLU A 484 -7.14 -23.55 18.86
N LEU A 485 -7.43 -22.41 18.23
CA LEU A 485 -6.67 -21.18 18.44
C LEU A 485 -7.57 -20.10 19.04
N THR A 486 -7.14 -19.57 20.18
CA THR A 486 -7.83 -18.49 20.90
C THR A 486 -6.99 -17.21 20.85
N ILE A 487 -7.57 -16.12 20.34
CA ILE A 487 -6.90 -14.83 20.15
C ILE A 487 -7.66 -13.76 20.91
N GLY A 488 -7.00 -13.17 21.91
CA GLY A 488 -7.51 -11.99 22.61
C GLY A 488 -7.12 -10.69 21.91
N PHE A 489 -8.05 -9.75 21.77
CA PHE A 489 -7.75 -8.39 21.32
C PHE A 489 -8.50 -7.33 22.14
N VAL A 490 -7.91 -6.13 22.18
CA VAL A 490 -8.35 -4.99 23.00
C VAL A 490 -8.63 -3.79 22.10
N ASP A 491 -9.85 -3.30 22.14
CA ASP A 491 -10.32 -2.09 21.44
C ASP A 491 -10.39 -0.92 22.43
N ILE A 492 -9.59 0.13 22.22
CA ILE A 492 -9.46 1.25 23.14
C ILE A 492 -10.11 2.50 22.52
N GLY A 493 -11.28 2.89 23.03
CA GLY A 493 -11.97 4.13 22.64
C GLY A 493 -11.98 5.19 23.76
N TYR A 494 -12.36 6.42 23.42
CA TYR A 494 -12.44 7.54 24.38
C TYR A 494 -13.42 7.29 25.53
N LYS A 495 -14.47 6.49 25.29
CA LYS A 495 -15.58 6.21 26.22
C LYS A 495 -15.58 4.80 26.80
N SER A 496 -14.81 3.86 26.24
CA SER A 496 -14.79 2.45 26.66
C SER A 496 -13.56 1.73 26.11
N THR A 497 -13.07 0.76 26.87
CA THR A 497 -12.11 -0.24 26.38
C THR A 497 -12.86 -1.57 26.32
N ASN A 498 -12.94 -2.17 25.14
CA ASN A 498 -13.62 -3.45 24.93
C ASN A 498 -12.58 -4.56 24.78
N PHE A 499 -12.88 -5.73 25.34
CA PHE A 499 -12.09 -6.94 25.15
C PHE A 499 -12.89 -7.92 24.31
N ALA A 500 -12.22 -8.60 23.40
CA ALA A 500 -12.84 -9.67 22.64
C ALA A 500 -11.89 -10.84 22.49
N VAL A 501 -12.49 -12.02 22.48
CA VAL A 501 -11.81 -13.29 22.31
C VAL A 501 -12.34 -13.92 21.03
N LEU A 502 -11.42 -14.24 20.12
CA LEU A 502 -11.67 -14.93 18.87
C LEU A 502 -11.22 -16.38 19.03
N ASN A 503 -12.16 -17.31 18.97
CA ASN A 503 -11.91 -18.74 19.00
C ASN A 503 -12.00 -19.32 17.59
N LEU A 504 -11.04 -20.18 17.24
CA LEU A 504 -10.92 -20.83 15.94
C LEU A 504 -10.88 -22.34 16.12
N ASP A 505 -11.97 -23.00 15.77
CA ASP A 505 -12.13 -24.45 15.84
C ASP A 505 -12.16 -25.08 14.44
N LYS A 506 -12.53 -26.36 14.32
CA LYS A 506 -12.63 -27.06 13.02
C LYS A 506 -13.83 -26.62 12.17
N ASP A 507 -14.81 -25.95 12.78
CA ASP A 507 -16.12 -25.64 12.20
C ASP A 507 -16.29 -24.14 11.90
N GLY A 508 -15.42 -23.26 12.40
CA GLY A 508 -15.43 -21.83 12.08
C GLY A 508 -14.63 -20.92 13.00
N ALA A 509 -14.98 -19.63 12.95
CA ALA A 509 -14.43 -18.56 13.77
C ALA A 509 -15.53 -17.90 14.59
N ALA A 510 -15.41 -17.93 15.92
CA ALA A 510 -16.37 -17.33 16.83
C ALA A 510 -15.72 -16.17 17.61
N ILE A 511 -16.35 -15.00 17.60
CA ILE A 511 -15.94 -13.87 18.42
C ILE A 511 -16.89 -13.67 19.59
N PHE A 512 -16.30 -13.56 20.76
CA PHE A 512 -16.96 -13.23 22.00
C PHE A 512 -16.47 -11.86 22.44
N TRP A 513 -17.30 -10.85 22.22
CA TRP A 513 -17.09 -9.54 22.81
C TRP A 513 -17.49 -9.60 24.28
N ILE A 514 -16.52 -9.35 25.16
CA ILE A 514 -16.71 -9.36 26.61
C ILE A 514 -17.27 -7.98 27.00
N ASN A 515 -18.57 -7.78 26.78
CA ASN A 515 -19.25 -6.53 27.15
C ASN A 515 -19.73 -6.55 28.60
N GLY A 516 -18.94 -5.95 29.48
CA GLY A 516 -19.24 -5.68 30.89
C GLY A 516 -17.92 -5.62 31.65
N VAL A 517 -17.50 -4.54 32.31
CA VAL A 517 -18.21 -3.57 33.14
C VAL A 517 -17.43 -2.24 33.10
N ASP A 518 -18.17 -1.14 32.96
CA ASP A 518 -17.81 0.28 33.06
C ASP A 518 -17.13 0.99 31.87
N ARG A 519 -17.80 2.07 31.45
CA ARG A 519 -17.41 3.06 30.43
C ARG A 519 -16.26 3.92 30.98
N PHE A 520 -15.04 3.71 30.47
CA PHE A 520 -13.86 4.53 30.81
C PHE A 520 -13.82 5.84 30.02
N LYS A 521 -13.63 6.98 30.68
CA LYS A 521 -13.19 8.22 30.00
C LYS A 521 -11.67 8.28 30.00
N ILE A 522 -11.04 8.21 28.83
CA ILE A 522 -9.60 8.46 28.67
C ILE A 522 -9.41 9.98 28.54
N PRO A 523 -8.66 10.68 29.42
CA PRO A 523 -8.42 12.11 29.24
C PRO A 523 -7.41 12.37 28.10
N THR A 524 -7.77 13.30 27.20
CA THR A 524 -7.08 13.69 25.95
C THR A 524 -5.79 14.50 26.11
N ASN A 525 -5.02 14.31 27.19
CA ASN A 525 -3.78 15.08 27.35
C ASN A 525 -2.55 14.16 27.18
N ARG A 526 -1.69 14.54 26.22
CA ARG A 526 -0.46 13.85 25.74
C ARG A 526 0.62 13.55 26.80
N ALA A 527 0.35 13.75 28.09
CA ALA A 527 1.33 13.59 29.16
C ALA A 527 1.16 12.31 30.00
N PHE A 528 0.12 11.51 29.75
CA PHE A 528 -0.37 10.57 30.76
C PHE A 528 -0.31 9.11 30.33
N ARG A 529 0.52 8.37 31.05
CA ARG A 529 1.00 7.02 30.73
C ARG A 529 0.29 5.94 31.56
N GLY A 530 -1.00 6.11 31.84
CA GLY A 530 -1.74 5.17 32.68
C GLY A 530 -3.27 5.29 32.70
N ALA A 531 -3.95 4.16 32.97
CA ALA A 531 -5.38 4.09 33.27
C ALA A 531 -5.63 3.12 34.46
N VAL A 532 -6.83 3.14 35.03
CA VAL A 532 -7.23 2.26 36.15
C VAL A 532 -8.67 1.82 35.98
N GLY A 533 -8.97 0.56 36.29
CA GLY A 533 -10.30 -0.01 36.06
C GLY A 533 -10.43 -1.47 36.45
N LEU A 534 -11.38 -2.16 35.82
CA LEU A 534 -11.52 -3.61 35.92
C LEU A 534 -11.17 -4.22 34.57
N SER A 535 -10.56 -5.41 34.57
CA SER A 535 -10.49 -6.28 33.39
C SER A 535 -11.03 -7.65 33.75
N CYS A 536 -11.45 -8.41 32.74
CA CYS A 536 -11.81 -9.82 32.90
C CYS A 536 -10.74 -10.67 32.20
N PRO A 537 -9.74 -11.18 32.93
CA PRO A 537 -8.80 -12.15 32.37
C PRO A 537 -9.56 -13.33 31.76
N PRO A 538 -9.26 -13.74 30.52
CA PRO A 538 -9.91 -14.88 29.86
C PRO A 538 -10.02 -16.12 30.75
N ASN A 539 -8.95 -16.51 31.44
CA ASN A 539 -8.95 -17.66 32.34
C ASN A 539 -9.94 -17.49 33.52
N ASN A 540 -10.01 -16.30 34.10
CA ASN A 540 -10.95 -16.01 35.20
C ASN A 540 -12.40 -16.06 34.71
N LEU A 541 -12.63 -15.61 33.49
CA LEU A 541 -13.94 -15.68 32.84
C LEU A 541 -14.35 -17.13 32.60
N ASP A 542 -13.45 -17.96 32.07
CA ASP A 542 -13.70 -19.38 31.80
C ASP A 542 -13.99 -20.15 33.09
N LEU A 543 -13.17 -19.98 34.12
CA LEU A 543 -13.36 -20.63 35.41
C LEU A 543 -14.65 -20.18 36.11
N MET A 544 -15.01 -18.89 36.01
CA MET A 544 -16.26 -18.38 36.56
C MET A 544 -17.47 -18.86 35.78
N ALA A 545 -17.37 -19.00 34.46
CA ALA A 545 -18.43 -19.56 33.62
C ALA A 545 -18.67 -21.04 33.95
N ILE A 546 -17.59 -21.82 34.08
CA ILE A 546 -17.64 -23.23 34.50
C ILE A 546 -18.28 -23.35 35.90
N ASN A 547 -17.84 -22.54 36.87
CA ASN A 547 -18.41 -22.55 38.21
C ASN A 547 -19.87 -22.11 38.24
N TYR A 548 -20.24 -21.11 37.44
CA TYR A 548 -21.62 -20.63 37.33
C TYR A 548 -22.54 -21.72 36.75
N LEU A 549 -22.09 -22.40 35.69
CA LEU A 549 -22.78 -23.54 35.11
C LEU A 549 -22.92 -24.68 36.13
N ASN A 550 -21.86 -25.01 36.86
CA ASN A 550 -21.88 -26.05 37.90
C ASN A 550 -22.82 -25.71 39.07
N HIS A 551 -23.04 -24.43 39.38
CA HIS A 551 -23.94 -24.00 40.45
C HIS A 551 -25.40 -23.79 40.01
N GLN A 552 -25.66 -23.38 38.77
CA GLN A 552 -27.02 -23.23 38.25
C GLN A 552 -27.60 -24.54 37.67
N LEU A 553 -26.77 -25.47 37.20
CA LEU A 553 -27.18 -26.80 36.75
C LEU A 553 -27.16 -27.83 37.89
N ILE A 554 -27.84 -27.53 39.00
CA ILE A 554 -28.31 -28.59 39.92
C ILE A 554 -29.48 -29.38 39.29
N ASN A 555 -29.92 -29.01 38.07
CA ASN A 555 -30.74 -29.89 37.25
C ASN A 555 -29.86 -30.92 36.54
N GLU A 556 -29.99 -32.18 36.94
CA GLU A 556 -29.32 -33.37 36.39
C GLU A 556 -29.50 -33.55 34.86
N THR A 557 -30.34 -32.75 34.20
CA THR A 557 -30.74 -32.89 32.80
C THR A 557 -29.72 -32.41 31.75
N CYS A 558 -28.67 -31.68 32.12
CA CYS A 558 -27.67 -31.17 31.16
C CYS A 558 -26.24 -31.68 31.41
N ILE A 559 -26.05 -32.63 32.33
CA ILE A 559 -24.73 -33.19 32.67
C ILE A 559 -24.10 -33.92 31.46
N HIS A 560 -24.93 -34.39 30.54
CA HIS A 560 -24.52 -35.11 29.33
C HIS A 560 -23.97 -34.20 28.21
N LEU A 561 -24.16 -32.88 28.31
CA LEU A 561 -23.72 -31.91 27.31
C LEU A 561 -22.24 -31.55 27.49
N SER A 562 -21.56 -31.27 26.38
CA SER A 562 -20.18 -30.76 26.41
C SER A 562 -20.10 -29.41 27.12
N LEU A 563 -18.90 -28.97 27.50
CA LEU A 563 -18.72 -27.64 28.12
C LEU A 563 -19.18 -26.53 27.17
N GLU A 564 -18.85 -26.64 25.88
CA GLU A 564 -19.25 -25.68 24.84
C GLU A 564 -20.77 -25.62 24.64
N GLU A 565 -21.45 -26.77 24.63
CA GLU A 565 -22.90 -26.83 24.51
C GLU A 565 -23.60 -26.18 25.70
N ARG A 566 -23.03 -26.34 26.91
CA ARG A 566 -23.56 -25.69 28.11
C ARG A 566 -23.32 -24.19 28.13
N LEU A 567 -22.17 -23.72 27.65
CA LEU A 567 -21.87 -22.29 27.53
C LEU A 567 -22.83 -21.57 26.56
N ARG A 568 -23.30 -22.25 25.50
CA ARG A 568 -24.29 -21.73 24.54
C ARG A 568 -25.69 -21.53 25.14
N LEU A 569 -25.98 -22.13 26.29
CA LEU A 569 -27.27 -21.99 26.98
C LEU A 569 -27.34 -20.76 27.90
N LEU A 570 -26.21 -20.09 28.14
CA LEU A 570 -26.14 -18.90 28.99
C LEU A 570 -26.78 -17.70 28.30
N SER A 571 -27.71 -17.02 28.99
CA SER A 571 -28.30 -15.79 28.49
C SER A 571 -27.33 -14.61 28.61
N GLY A 572 -27.60 -13.51 27.90
CA GLY A 572 -26.80 -12.28 28.03
C GLY A 572 -26.73 -11.76 29.48
N ALA A 573 -27.78 -11.96 30.28
CA ALA A 573 -27.79 -11.59 31.69
C ALA A 573 -26.92 -12.52 32.57
N ASP A 574 -26.79 -13.79 32.20
CA ASP A 574 -25.92 -14.74 32.90
C ASP A 574 -24.45 -14.42 32.63
N TRP A 575 -24.11 -14.12 31.37
CA TRP A 575 -22.78 -13.64 30.99
C TRP A 575 -22.39 -12.37 31.74
N GLN A 576 -23.31 -11.42 31.89
CA GLN A 576 -23.05 -10.20 32.65
C GLN A 576 -22.69 -10.49 34.12
N ARG A 577 -23.41 -11.43 34.76
CA ARG A 577 -23.13 -11.85 36.15
C ARG A 577 -21.80 -12.62 36.27
N ILE A 578 -21.48 -13.45 35.29
CA ILE A 578 -20.22 -14.20 35.23
C ILE A 578 -19.05 -13.22 35.10
N GLN A 579 -19.15 -12.24 34.20
CA GLN A 579 -18.14 -11.20 34.00
C GLN A 579 -17.95 -10.35 35.26
N GLU A 580 -19.04 -9.91 35.89
CA GLU A 580 -18.96 -9.16 37.15
C GLU A 580 -18.20 -9.94 38.24
N LYS A 581 -18.36 -11.27 38.28
CA LYS A 581 -17.63 -12.13 39.21
C LYS A 581 -16.18 -12.35 38.81
N ALA A 582 -15.90 -12.54 37.51
CA ALA A 582 -14.58 -12.79 36.93
C ALA A 582 -13.65 -11.58 36.91
N ALA A 583 -14.22 -10.36 37.00
CA ALA A 583 -13.45 -9.13 36.94
C ALA A 583 -12.40 -9.04 38.07
N VAL A 584 -11.23 -8.49 37.72
CA VAL A 584 -10.15 -8.16 38.64
C VAL A 584 -9.80 -6.67 38.56
N PRO A 585 -9.27 -6.05 39.63
CA PRO A 585 -8.80 -4.67 39.64
C PRO A 585 -7.52 -4.56 38.80
N THR A 586 -7.51 -3.64 37.85
CA THR A 586 -6.46 -3.56 36.83
C THR A 586 -5.88 -2.16 36.68
N LEU A 587 -4.56 -2.07 36.67
CA LEU A 587 -3.79 -0.88 36.33
C LEU A 587 -3.26 -1.00 34.90
N PHE A 588 -3.35 0.06 34.11
CA PHE A 588 -2.88 0.06 32.73
C PHE A 588 -1.65 0.94 32.60
N ARG A 589 -0.65 0.45 31.87
CA ARG A 589 0.52 1.22 31.45
C ARG A 589 0.57 1.26 29.92
N ILE A 590 0.37 2.45 29.37
CA ILE A 590 0.31 2.68 27.92
C ILE A 590 1.62 3.31 27.44
N THR A 591 2.18 2.79 26.35
CA THR A 591 3.37 3.33 25.66
C THR A 591 3.02 3.79 24.25
N GLU A 592 3.76 4.77 23.74
CA GLU A 592 3.48 5.41 22.44
C GLU A 592 4.19 4.71 21.27
N SER A 593 5.36 4.12 21.52
CA SER A 593 6.12 3.36 20.53
C SER A 593 6.19 1.87 20.88
N ASN A 594 6.42 1.05 19.86
CA ASN A 594 6.73 -0.37 20.05
C ASN A 594 8.10 -0.54 20.74
N GLU A 595 9.04 0.38 20.55
CA GLU A 595 10.36 0.35 21.20
C GLU A 595 10.24 0.53 22.72
N ASP A 596 9.48 1.54 23.17
CA ASP A 596 9.21 1.78 24.60
C ASP A 596 8.51 0.58 25.24
N TYR A 597 7.57 -0.02 24.50
CA TYR A 597 6.87 -1.22 24.92
C TYR A 597 7.84 -2.40 25.10
N GLN A 598 8.66 -2.68 24.09
CA GLN A 598 9.61 -3.79 24.13
C GLN A 598 10.67 -3.57 25.20
N TYR A 599 11.18 -2.34 25.36
CA TYR A 599 12.12 -1.99 26.41
C TYR A 599 11.52 -2.22 27.80
N LEU A 600 10.28 -1.76 28.03
CA LEU A 600 9.57 -1.97 29.29
C LEU A 600 9.36 -3.47 29.57
N LYS A 601 8.88 -4.22 28.58
CA LYS A 601 8.65 -5.66 28.67
C LYS A 601 9.95 -6.42 28.98
N GLN A 602 11.03 -6.15 28.23
CA GLN A 602 12.33 -6.77 28.45
C GLN A 602 12.92 -6.41 29.81
N SER A 603 12.76 -5.16 30.26
CA SER A 603 13.23 -4.72 31.59
C SER A 603 12.55 -5.47 32.73
N LEU A 604 11.27 -5.82 32.55
CA LEU A 604 10.51 -6.61 33.52
C LEU A 604 10.88 -8.10 33.45
N ILE A 605 11.02 -8.66 32.24
CA ILE A 605 11.47 -10.06 32.05
C ILE A 605 12.86 -10.25 32.66
N ALA A 606 13.77 -9.29 32.48
CA ALA A 606 15.12 -9.31 33.04
C ALA A 606 15.17 -9.34 34.58
N GLN A 607 14.05 -9.08 35.27
CA GLN A 607 13.98 -9.24 36.72
C GLN A 607 13.98 -10.71 37.15
N ASN A 608 13.67 -11.65 36.25
CA ASN A 608 13.56 -13.10 36.53
C ASN A 608 12.56 -13.45 37.65
N VAL A 609 11.51 -12.64 37.81
CA VAL A 609 10.42 -12.85 38.80
C VAL A 609 9.05 -13.00 38.13
N LEU A 610 9.00 -12.99 36.79
CA LEU A 610 7.78 -13.19 36.01
C LEU A 610 7.71 -14.66 35.57
N HIS A 611 6.65 -15.35 35.97
CA HIS A 611 6.37 -16.73 35.59
C HIS A 611 5.31 -16.74 34.49
N ILE A 612 5.52 -17.51 33.42
CA ILE A 612 4.52 -17.64 32.36
C ILE A 612 3.36 -18.46 32.91
N ASN A 613 2.17 -17.87 32.95
CA ASN A 613 0.93 -18.57 33.30
C ASN A 613 0.30 -19.15 32.01
N HIS A 614 0.24 -18.32 30.96
CA HIS A 614 -0.20 -18.65 29.60
C HIS A 614 0.59 -17.82 28.56
N ASP A 615 0.45 -18.10 27.26
CA ASP A 615 1.24 -17.45 26.18
C ASP A 615 1.19 -15.90 26.16
N TRP A 616 0.19 -15.29 26.81
CA TRP A 616 -0.05 -13.85 26.86
C TRP A 616 -0.12 -13.26 28.29
N GLU A 617 0.05 -14.09 29.34
CA GLU A 617 -0.09 -13.71 30.75
C GLU A 617 1.12 -14.16 31.58
N TYR A 618 1.69 -13.21 32.31
CA TYR A 618 2.68 -13.48 33.36
C TYR A 618 2.03 -13.41 34.74
N TYR A 619 2.49 -14.26 35.65
CA TYR A 619 2.19 -14.22 37.08
C TYR A 619 3.45 -13.82 37.86
N VAL A 620 3.29 -13.04 38.94
CA VAL A 620 4.39 -12.67 39.84
C VAL A 620 4.07 -13.13 41.26
N ASP A 621 5.05 -13.78 41.88
CA ASP A 621 4.95 -14.28 43.24
C ASP A 621 4.93 -13.16 44.30
N GLU A 622 4.35 -13.49 45.44
CA GLU A 622 4.00 -12.59 46.55
C GLU A 622 5.17 -11.75 47.09
N CYS A 623 6.41 -12.24 47.00
CA CYS A 623 7.60 -11.54 47.49
C CYS A 623 8.19 -10.52 46.50
N ASP A 624 7.77 -10.56 45.24
CA ASP A 624 8.44 -9.87 44.13
C ASP A 624 7.62 -8.74 43.52
N ILE A 625 6.43 -8.46 44.06
CA ILE A 625 5.58 -7.34 43.63
C ILE A 625 5.09 -6.48 44.79
N ASP A 626 5.17 -5.16 44.63
CA ASP A 626 4.61 -4.19 45.58
C ASP A 626 3.92 -3.07 44.80
N VAL A 627 2.63 -2.83 45.09
CA VAL A 627 1.84 -1.81 44.41
C VAL A 627 1.36 -0.78 45.42
N SER A 628 1.93 0.41 45.36
CA SER A 628 1.55 1.53 46.22
C SER A 628 0.68 2.52 45.45
N LEU A 629 -0.55 2.74 45.92
CA LEU A 629 -1.49 3.69 45.32
C LEU A 629 -1.57 4.97 46.15
N HIS A 630 -1.24 6.10 45.54
CA HIS A 630 -1.44 7.44 46.10
C HIS A 630 -2.60 8.11 45.38
N ILE A 631 -3.69 8.38 46.10
CA ILE A 631 -4.93 8.91 45.54
C ILE A 631 -5.17 10.31 46.11
N SER A 632 -5.30 11.30 45.22
CA SER A 632 -5.61 12.69 45.60
C SER A 632 -6.71 13.25 44.69
N MET A 633 -7.85 13.63 45.28
CA MET A 633 -9.07 14.05 44.57
C MET A 633 -9.50 13.06 43.46
N HIS A 634 -9.18 13.35 42.20
CA HIS A 634 -9.45 12.50 41.04
C HIS A 634 -8.18 11.98 40.35
N THR A 635 -7.01 12.17 40.96
CA THR A 635 -5.72 11.71 40.45
C THR A 635 -5.27 10.45 41.18
N LEU A 636 -4.69 9.50 40.44
CA LEU A 636 -4.03 8.31 40.96
C LEU A 636 -2.56 8.31 40.51
N ASN A 637 -1.66 8.20 41.47
CA ASN A 637 -0.26 7.87 41.28
C ASN A 637 -0.02 6.47 41.83
N ALA A 638 0.11 5.48 40.94
CA ALA A 638 0.45 4.12 41.32
C ALA A 638 1.95 3.89 41.07
N LYS A 639 2.65 3.45 42.11
CA LYS A 639 4.04 2.99 42.03
C LYS A 639 4.03 1.48 42.13
N VAL A 640 4.38 0.82 41.04
CA VAL A 640 4.43 -0.64 40.94
C VAL A 640 5.89 -1.05 40.90
N ARG A 641 6.32 -1.85 41.86
CA ARG A 641 7.63 -2.49 41.87
C ARG A 641 7.46 -3.96 41.50
N VAL A 642 8.21 -4.42 40.51
CA VAL A 642 8.34 -5.83 40.12
C VAL A 642 9.82 -6.19 40.19
N GLY A 643 10.20 -7.07 41.11
CA GLY A 643 11.60 -7.32 41.46
C GLY A 643 12.30 -6.01 41.87
N LYS A 644 13.36 -5.64 41.15
CA LYS A 644 14.07 -4.36 41.36
C LYS A 644 13.56 -3.24 40.46
N TYR A 645 12.77 -3.56 39.45
CA TYR A 645 12.24 -2.57 38.51
C TYR A 645 11.04 -1.85 39.11
N THR A 646 10.99 -0.52 38.96
CA THR A 646 9.87 0.29 39.44
C THR A 646 9.26 1.04 38.27
N MET A 647 7.96 0.82 38.04
CA MET A 647 7.16 1.57 37.08
C MET A 647 6.18 2.49 37.81
N ASN A 648 6.04 3.71 37.29
CA ASN A 648 5.09 4.70 37.81
C ASN A 648 3.94 4.85 36.82
N ILE A 649 2.72 4.62 37.27
CA ILE A 649 1.49 4.75 36.51
C ILE A 649 0.72 5.96 37.05
N PHE A 650 0.56 6.98 36.23
CA PHE A 650 -0.16 8.20 36.60
C PHE A 650 -1.47 8.30 35.83
N VAL A 651 -2.56 8.57 36.56
CA VAL A 651 -3.92 8.71 36.05
C VAL A 651 -4.53 10.01 36.58
N PRO A 652 -4.61 11.10 35.80
CA PRO A 652 -5.04 12.40 36.30
C PRO A 652 -6.55 12.56 36.49
N ASN A 653 -7.37 11.67 35.92
CA ASN A 653 -8.83 11.69 36.02
C ASN A 653 -9.39 10.27 36.20
N ALA A 654 -9.02 9.63 37.31
CA ALA A 654 -9.30 8.24 37.60
C ALA A 654 -10.82 7.95 37.81
N GLY A 655 -11.60 8.97 38.20
CA GLY A 655 -13.08 9.01 38.08
C GLY A 655 -13.80 7.72 38.49
N ALA A 656 -14.69 7.24 37.61
CA ALA A 656 -15.47 6.01 37.83
C ALA A 656 -14.61 4.73 37.78
N GLY A 657 -13.54 4.71 36.97
CA GLY A 657 -12.64 3.54 36.89
C GLY A 657 -11.95 3.26 38.22
N LEU A 658 -11.53 4.31 38.93
CA LEU A 658 -10.99 4.18 40.29
C LEU A 658 -12.05 3.74 41.30
N GLN A 659 -13.29 4.22 41.18
CA GLN A 659 -14.39 3.79 42.06
C GLN A 659 -14.67 2.30 41.88
N SER A 660 -14.75 1.81 40.64
CA SER A 660 -14.97 0.40 40.34
C SER A 660 -13.78 -0.47 40.77
N PHE A 661 -12.56 -0.01 40.53
CA PHE A 661 -11.33 -0.64 41.03
C PHE A 661 -11.34 -0.77 42.56
N GLN A 662 -11.65 0.32 43.27
CA GLN A 662 -11.69 0.34 44.74
C GLN A 662 -12.81 -0.53 45.30
N ARG A 663 -14.00 -0.48 44.69
CA ARG A 663 -15.15 -1.32 45.02
C ARG A 663 -14.80 -2.79 44.87
N LYS A 664 -14.24 -3.19 43.73
CA LYS A 664 -13.91 -4.58 43.45
C LYS A 664 -12.84 -5.13 44.38
N LEU A 665 -11.83 -4.33 44.70
CA LEU A 665 -10.84 -4.67 45.74
C LEU A 665 -11.47 -4.88 47.12
N SER A 666 -12.51 -4.12 47.45
CA SER A 666 -13.21 -4.23 48.75
C SER A 666 -14.20 -5.40 48.79
N GLU A 667 -14.80 -5.76 47.65
CA GLU A 667 -15.73 -6.89 47.53
C GLU A 667 -15.03 -8.26 47.52
N GLY A 668 -13.73 -8.28 47.24
CA GLY A 668 -12.97 -9.51 46.99
C GLY A 668 -12.97 -9.83 45.50
N PRO A 669 -11.87 -9.55 44.79
CA PRO A 669 -11.79 -9.80 43.36
C PRO A 669 -11.69 -11.30 43.04
N ALA A 670 -11.94 -11.67 41.78
CA ALA A 670 -11.84 -13.07 41.34
C ALA A 670 -10.48 -13.65 41.76
N PHE A 671 -10.50 -14.82 42.41
CA PHE A 671 -9.31 -15.53 42.90
C PHE A 671 -8.37 -14.71 43.81
N GLN A 672 -8.85 -13.59 44.37
CA GLN A 672 -8.04 -12.61 45.09
C GLN A 672 -6.91 -12.01 44.24
N GLU A 673 -7.16 -11.85 42.94
CA GLU A 673 -6.19 -11.37 41.97
C GLU A 673 -6.42 -9.90 41.59
N ALA A 674 -5.35 -9.29 41.11
CA ALA A 674 -5.30 -8.01 40.44
C ALA A 674 -4.33 -8.11 39.26
N ALA A 675 -4.43 -7.15 38.32
CA ALA A 675 -3.62 -7.18 37.12
C ALA A 675 -2.96 -5.82 36.81
N ILE A 676 -1.85 -5.89 36.09
CA ILE A 676 -1.25 -4.76 35.38
C ILE A 676 -1.23 -5.11 33.89
N LEU A 677 -1.81 -4.25 33.07
CA LEU A 677 -1.85 -4.42 31.62
C LEU A 677 -0.91 -3.41 30.95
N LEU A 678 0.14 -3.91 30.33
CA LEU A 678 1.05 -3.13 29.49
C LEU A 678 0.49 -3.09 28.08
N LYS A 679 0.32 -1.90 27.49
CA LYS A 679 -0.19 -1.73 26.13
C LYS A 679 0.81 -0.92 25.29
N GLY A 680 1.31 -1.52 24.22
CA GLY A 680 2.00 -0.82 23.14
C GLY A 680 1.09 -0.61 21.94
N PRO A 681 1.58 -0.01 20.84
CA PRO A 681 0.81 0.17 19.60
C PRO A 681 0.19 -1.14 19.07
N SER A 682 1.00 -2.18 18.88
CA SER A 682 0.55 -3.45 18.27
C SER A 682 0.40 -4.63 19.24
N GLU A 683 0.86 -4.50 20.48
CA GLU A 683 0.92 -5.61 21.44
C GLU A 683 0.41 -5.23 22.82
N PHE A 684 0.11 -6.23 23.65
CA PHE A 684 -0.13 -6.07 25.08
C PHE A 684 0.47 -7.22 25.89
N THR A 685 0.74 -6.97 27.17
CA THR A 685 1.20 -7.97 28.13
C THR A 685 0.44 -7.81 29.43
N GLN A 686 -0.14 -8.88 29.95
CA GLN A 686 -0.78 -8.89 31.27
C GLN A 686 0.16 -9.46 32.32
N ILE A 687 0.21 -8.80 33.49
CA ILE A 687 0.91 -9.27 34.68
C ILE A 687 -0.12 -9.41 35.80
N THR A 688 -0.36 -10.62 36.27
CA THR A 688 -1.33 -10.96 37.31
C THR A 688 -0.64 -11.23 38.63
N PHE A 689 -1.25 -10.80 39.73
CA PHE A 689 -0.70 -10.93 41.08
C PHE A 689 -1.81 -10.89 42.13
N ARG A 690 -1.48 -11.20 43.38
CA ARG A 690 -2.41 -11.17 44.51
C ARG A 690 -2.85 -9.73 44.85
N ALA A 691 -4.16 -9.49 44.89
CA ALA A 691 -4.76 -8.18 45.10
C ALA A 691 -4.41 -7.53 46.46
N GLU A 692 -4.10 -8.34 47.48
CA GLU A 692 -3.72 -7.88 48.81
C GLU A 692 -2.42 -7.05 48.84
N TRP A 693 -1.57 -7.19 47.80
CA TRP A 693 -0.31 -6.44 47.67
C TRP A 693 -0.50 -5.02 47.13
N ILE A 694 -1.76 -4.63 46.89
CA ILE A 694 -2.14 -3.26 46.60
C ILE A 694 -2.30 -2.50 47.91
N LYS A 695 -1.25 -1.77 48.29
CA LYS A 695 -1.24 -0.89 49.45
C LYS A 695 -1.86 0.47 49.09
N ARG A 696 -2.96 0.82 49.77
CA ARG A 696 -3.61 2.12 49.61
C ARG A 696 -3.02 3.14 50.58
N ILE A 697 -2.55 4.26 50.05
CA ILE A 697 -2.05 5.38 50.82
C ILE A 697 -2.94 6.58 50.48
N TYR A 698 -3.84 6.90 51.41
CA TYR A 698 -4.67 8.10 51.33
C TYR A 698 -3.87 9.27 51.91
N THR A 699 -3.85 10.40 51.18
CA THR A 699 -3.26 11.67 51.63
C THR A 699 -4.31 12.76 51.62
#